data_AF-A0A811LT12-F1
#
_entry.id   AF-A0A811LT12-F1
#
_cell.length_a   1.000
_cell.length_b   1.000
_cell.length_c   1.000
_cell.angle_alpha   90.00
_cell.angle_beta   90.00
_cell.angle_gamma   90.00
#
_symmetry.space_group_name_H-M   'P 1'
#
loop_
_entity.id
_entity.type
_entity.pdbx_description
1 polymer ?
#
loop_
_entity_poly.entity_id
_entity_poly.type
_entity_poly.pdbx_seq_one_letter_code
_entity_poly.pdbx_strand_id
1 'polypeptide(L)'
;MSNSCCSRKLEVENQVNALREKVNKNPEKEDCLFNNPRFSDFQIKAGPKTFYVTKHQLALKSEVFQRMFNYDMKETNEGFLELQDDADAVKAMLRYIYMYKKVKGNKLARKVVHLAHRYEINELKDQCELEMIDRLTKEEARESWRVADTLDLSLLFVKCNEILYYDFKDIEDSELKENILDVSITPVDDYTAKGVSSYLIFNNSKFKISYNVYPCWWAANRVLEPAHVLAFALGFSLGANDVSNAFGTSVGSKVLTVHQAYSLATVAETAGALLVGYNVVDTMRKGVVDVNIYEGEERLFFLGQLGVLGGCSTWLMTATALDLPVSSSHSIVGATVGFSLALKGTAGIDWSVIYRIMASWVISPLFSALISGCFYILLDITVLRRKDPVKNGLILLPFFYFFCIAFNTFNVVFQGSKILGLESVDLVWALLIAILAGCLVAAFSQFVLRPILLNYIAKNDKKNAKNKPTVIPVDIEIKLNGSPLPLPAHSVVEKQTFGLRPRQFFHWLLPVKHREEDEHALRLFSTIQVFTACFAGFAHGASDVANAIAPLAAMLAVYQEASVKQEQPVSIWVFVFGVSAIVIGLWVLGHRIIKVVGTKMSHVHPASGFTIEFGAAVTSVLAAKLGLPISTTHSLVGSVVAVGTIKAGEGVNWSVFRSIVMSWVLTLPITICLSAFYTFLLKQFAF
;
A
#
# COMPACT_ATOMS: atom_id res chain seq x y z
N MET A 1 -5.25 -22.33 -8.10
CA MET A 1 -5.26 -22.13 -9.57
C MET A 1 -6.62 -22.39 -10.23
N SER A 2 -7.71 -22.75 -9.52
CA SER A 2 -9.02 -23.02 -10.16
C SER A 2 -9.98 -21.81 -10.30
N ASN A 3 -9.75 -20.69 -9.61
CA ASN A 3 -10.75 -19.62 -9.53
C ASN A 3 -10.56 -18.47 -10.55
N SER A 4 -9.37 -18.26 -11.14
CA SER A 4 -9.15 -17.18 -12.11
C SER A 4 -9.71 -17.49 -13.50
N CYS A 5 -9.76 -18.78 -13.88
CA CYS A 5 -10.37 -19.22 -15.14
C CYS A 5 -11.90 -18.98 -15.17
N CYS A 6 -12.54 -19.01 -14.00
CA CYS A 6 -14.00 -18.86 -13.90
C CYS A 6 -14.47 -17.41 -14.14
N SER A 7 -13.66 -16.42 -13.75
CA SER A 7 -13.98 -14.98 -13.93
C SER A 7 -13.92 -14.55 -15.40
N ARG A 8 -12.86 -14.95 -16.11
CA ARG A 8 -12.67 -14.58 -17.52
C ARG A 8 -13.68 -15.27 -18.46
N LYS A 9 -14.08 -16.49 -18.13
CA LYS A 9 -15.15 -17.20 -18.84
C LYS A 9 -16.48 -16.47 -18.69
N LEU A 10 -16.80 -16.00 -17.48
CA LEU A 10 -18.00 -15.23 -17.20
C LEU A 10 -18.01 -13.87 -17.93
N GLU A 11 -16.86 -13.19 -18.00
CA GLU A 11 -16.73 -11.93 -18.73
C GLU A 11 -16.97 -12.08 -20.24
N VAL A 12 -16.35 -13.10 -20.85
CA VAL A 12 -16.56 -13.40 -22.29
C VAL A 12 -18.01 -13.81 -22.55
N GLU A 13 -18.63 -14.61 -21.66
CA GLU A 13 -20.04 -14.96 -21.75
C GLU A 13 -20.96 -13.73 -21.66
N ASN A 14 -20.66 -12.77 -20.78
CA ASN A 14 -21.40 -11.52 -20.69
C ASN A 14 -21.28 -10.67 -21.97
N GLN A 15 -20.09 -10.59 -22.56
CA GLN A 15 -19.88 -9.89 -23.84
C GLN A 15 -20.63 -10.57 -25.00
N VAL A 16 -20.66 -11.91 -25.05
CA VAL A 16 -21.46 -12.67 -26.03
C VAL A 16 -22.95 -12.42 -25.84
N ASN A 17 -23.43 -12.35 -24.60
CA ASN A 17 -24.83 -12.04 -24.31
C ASN A 17 -25.20 -10.61 -24.74
N ALA A 18 -24.33 -9.63 -24.48
CA ALA A 18 -24.52 -8.26 -24.95
C ALA A 18 -24.56 -8.16 -26.48
N LEU A 19 -23.67 -8.89 -27.19
CA LEU A 19 -23.71 -8.99 -28.66
C LEU A 19 -25.02 -9.64 -29.14
N ARG A 20 -25.48 -10.69 -28.47
CA ARG A 20 -26.75 -11.37 -28.77
C ARG A 20 -27.95 -10.43 -28.62
N GLU A 21 -28.00 -9.63 -27.57
CA GLU A 21 -29.02 -8.60 -27.38
C GLU A 21 -28.99 -7.55 -28.49
N LYS A 22 -27.79 -7.05 -28.83
CA LYS A 22 -27.58 -6.07 -29.91
C LYS A 22 -28.11 -6.61 -31.26
N VAL A 23 -27.76 -7.85 -31.61
CA VAL A 23 -28.19 -8.51 -32.85
C VAL A 23 -29.70 -8.79 -32.88
N ASN A 24 -30.31 -9.07 -31.73
CA ASN A 24 -31.74 -9.38 -31.65
C ASN A 24 -32.66 -8.15 -31.65
N LYS A 25 -32.12 -6.94 -31.55
CA LYS A 25 -32.89 -5.69 -31.54
C LYS A 25 -33.71 -5.44 -32.80
N ASN A 26 -33.25 -5.94 -33.95
CA ASN A 26 -33.91 -5.76 -35.25
C ASN A 26 -34.63 -7.06 -35.66
N PRO A 27 -35.98 -7.12 -35.60
CA PRO A 27 -36.71 -8.30 -36.04
C PRO A 27 -36.65 -8.45 -37.57
N GLU A 28 -36.69 -9.71 -38.05
CA GLU A 28 -36.79 -10.00 -39.48
C GLU A 28 -38.11 -9.43 -40.03
N LYS A 29 -38.05 -8.83 -41.22
CA LYS A 29 -39.19 -8.24 -41.93
C LYS A 29 -39.55 -9.06 -43.15
N GLU A 30 -40.83 -9.10 -43.48
CA GLU A 30 -41.28 -9.54 -44.80
C GLU A 30 -41.17 -8.34 -45.76
N ASP A 31 -40.50 -8.53 -46.90
CA ASP A 31 -40.38 -7.50 -47.92
C ASP A 31 -40.72 -8.05 -49.31
N CYS A 32 -41.51 -7.27 -50.04
CA CYS A 32 -41.97 -7.54 -51.40
C CYS A 32 -41.18 -6.75 -52.46
N LEU A 33 -40.24 -5.90 -52.06
CA LEU A 33 -39.43 -5.05 -52.94
C LEU A 33 -38.13 -5.72 -53.38
N PHE A 34 -37.50 -6.54 -52.52
CA PHE A 34 -36.26 -7.23 -52.87
C PHE A 34 -36.40 -8.09 -54.14
N ASN A 35 -35.49 -7.87 -55.09
CA ASN A 35 -35.41 -8.60 -56.36
C ASN A 35 -36.65 -8.43 -57.27
N ASN A 36 -37.38 -7.32 -57.14
CA ASN A 36 -38.49 -6.97 -58.01
C ASN A 36 -38.05 -5.96 -59.09
N PRO A 37 -37.99 -6.35 -60.39
CA PRO A 37 -37.52 -5.47 -61.46
C PRO A 37 -38.32 -4.17 -61.63
N ARG A 38 -39.58 -4.15 -61.17
CA ARG A 38 -40.45 -2.95 -61.31
C ARG A 38 -40.08 -1.83 -60.34
N PHE A 39 -39.43 -2.14 -59.22
CA PHE A 39 -39.11 -1.18 -58.15
C PHE A 39 -37.60 -1.01 -57.91
N SER A 40 -36.78 -1.58 -58.79
CA SER A 40 -35.31 -1.49 -58.75
C SER A 40 -34.79 -0.40 -59.68
N ASP A 41 -33.85 0.41 -59.19
CA ASP A 41 -33.11 1.42 -59.95
C ASP A 41 -31.60 1.08 -60.06
N PHE A 42 -31.21 -0.12 -59.61
CA PHE A 42 -29.83 -0.61 -59.65
C PHE A 42 -29.77 -2.14 -59.72
N GLN A 43 -28.68 -2.67 -60.28
CA GLN A 43 -28.46 -4.12 -60.41
C GLN A 43 -27.13 -4.53 -59.77
N ILE A 44 -27.14 -5.62 -59.00
CA ILE A 44 -25.90 -6.24 -58.51
C ILE A 44 -25.76 -7.60 -59.18
N LYS A 45 -24.68 -7.79 -59.93
CA LYS A 45 -24.34 -9.05 -60.61
C LYS A 45 -23.31 -9.81 -59.77
N ALA A 46 -23.59 -11.06 -59.45
CA ALA A 46 -22.64 -11.94 -58.76
C ALA A 46 -22.55 -13.26 -59.52
N GLY A 47 -21.48 -13.43 -60.31
CA GLY A 47 -21.36 -14.51 -61.28
C GLY A 47 -22.58 -14.56 -62.24
N PRO A 48 -23.31 -15.68 -62.35
CA PRO A 48 -24.45 -15.80 -63.26
C PRO A 48 -25.76 -15.20 -62.72
N LYS A 49 -25.81 -14.75 -61.46
CA LYS A 49 -27.04 -14.23 -60.84
C LYS A 49 -27.05 -12.69 -60.87
N THR A 50 -28.17 -12.12 -61.30
CA THR A 50 -28.44 -10.68 -61.22
C THR A 50 -29.49 -10.43 -60.14
N PHE A 51 -29.21 -9.50 -59.23
CA PHE A 51 -30.11 -9.06 -58.19
C PHE A 51 -30.62 -7.65 -58.48
N TYR A 52 -31.94 -7.49 -58.49
CA TYR A 52 -32.61 -6.19 -58.67
C TYR A 52 -32.77 -5.51 -57.31
N VAL A 53 -32.15 -4.34 -57.16
CA VAL A 53 -32.04 -3.62 -55.88
C VAL A 53 -32.26 -2.12 -56.07
N THR A 54 -32.33 -1.39 -54.97
CA THR A 54 -32.65 0.03 -54.92
C THR A 54 -31.48 0.78 -54.29
N LYS A 55 -30.97 1.82 -54.97
CA LYS A 55 -29.83 2.64 -54.51
C LYS A 55 -30.07 3.18 -53.11
N HIS A 56 -31.29 3.67 -52.84
CA HIS A 56 -31.68 4.23 -51.55
C HIS A 56 -31.54 3.24 -50.40
N GLN A 57 -32.00 1.99 -50.56
CA GLN A 57 -31.95 0.99 -49.50
C GLN A 57 -30.52 0.54 -49.18
N LEU A 58 -29.68 0.43 -50.22
CA LEU A 58 -28.26 0.13 -50.07
C LEU A 58 -27.52 1.28 -49.36
N ALA A 59 -27.75 2.52 -49.77
CA ALA A 59 -27.15 3.71 -49.16
C ALA A 59 -27.55 3.92 -47.69
N LEU A 60 -28.77 3.52 -47.32
CA LEU A 60 -29.24 3.56 -45.92
C LEU A 60 -28.47 2.61 -44.99
N LYS A 61 -27.88 1.54 -45.54
CA LYS A 61 -27.27 0.45 -44.75
C LYS A 61 -25.75 0.35 -44.87
N SER A 62 -25.16 1.06 -45.81
CA SER A 62 -23.74 1.01 -46.11
C SER A 62 -23.27 2.40 -46.51
N GLU A 63 -22.31 2.92 -45.76
CA GLU A 63 -21.65 4.18 -46.12
C GLU A 63 -20.89 4.05 -47.44
N VAL A 64 -20.37 2.85 -47.75
CA VAL A 64 -19.72 2.54 -49.04
C VAL A 64 -20.69 2.72 -50.20
N PHE A 65 -21.90 2.15 -50.12
CA PHE A 65 -22.92 2.35 -51.16
C PHE A 65 -23.42 3.79 -51.21
N GLN A 66 -23.58 4.45 -50.06
CA GLN A 66 -23.96 5.86 -50.01
C GLN A 66 -22.94 6.75 -50.75
N ARG A 67 -21.65 6.56 -50.50
CA ARG A 67 -20.57 7.27 -51.19
C ARG A 67 -20.56 6.91 -52.68
N MET A 68 -20.71 5.64 -53.04
CA MET A 68 -20.76 5.19 -54.43
C MET A 68 -21.83 5.91 -55.24
N PHE A 69 -23.03 6.09 -54.69
CA PHE A 69 -24.15 6.73 -55.42
C PHE A 69 -24.15 8.26 -55.37
N ASN A 70 -23.48 8.87 -54.39
CA ASN A 70 -23.41 10.33 -54.25
C ASN A 70 -22.29 10.98 -55.07
N TYR A 71 -21.33 10.19 -55.56
CA TYR A 71 -20.23 10.65 -56.41
C TYR A 71 -20.34 10.06 -57.82
N ASP A 72 -19.66 10.72 -58.77
CA ASP A 72 -19.62 10.32 -60.18
C ASP A 72 -18.74 9.07 -60.38
N MET A 73 -19.26 7.91 -59.96
CA MET A 73 -18.60 6.61 -60.12
C MET A 73 -19.16 5.86 -61.33
N LYS A 74 -18.30 5.02 -61.95
CA LYS A 74 -18.63 4.22 -63.13
C LYS A 74 -19.88 3.36 -62.91
N GLU A 75 -19.98 2.74 -61.74
CA GLU A 75 -21.08 1.88 -61.32
C GLU A 75 -22.40 2.65 -61.32
N THR A 76 -22.39 3.90 -60.85
CA THR A 76 -23.56 4.77 -60.78
C THR A 76 -24.06 5.16 -62.17
N ASN A 77 -23.13 5.39 -63.10
CA ASN A 77 -23.41 5.73 -64.50
C ASN A 77 -23.87 4.52 -65.33
N GLU A 78 -23.28 3.35 -65.09
CA GLU A 78 -23.63 2.10 -65.80
C GLU A 78 -24.90 1.43 -65.24
N GLY A 79 -25.30 1.78 -64.02
CA GLY A 79 -26.53 1.27 -63.38
C GLY A 79 -26.43 -0.16 -62.86
N PHE A 80 -25.22 -0.72 -62.82
CA PHE A 80 -24.96 -2.02 -62.20
C PHE A 80 -23.59 -2.08 -61.50
N LEU A 81 -23.47 -2.98 -60.54
CA LEU A 81 -22.23 -3.34 -59.84
C LEU A 81 -21.97 -4.83 -60.02
N GLU A 82 -20.76 -5.20 -60.44
CA GLU A 82 -20.35 -6.60 -60.60
C GLU A 82 -19.46 -7.02 -59.43
N LEU A 83 -19.88 -8.07 -58.70
CA LEU A 83 -19.19 -8.67 -57.58
C LEU A 83 -18.63 -10.04 -57.98
N GLN A 84 -17.36 -10.27 -57.67
CA GLN A 84 -16.72 -11.57 -57.89
C GLN A 84 -17.02 -12.58 -56.76
N ASP A 85 -17.71 -12.15 -55.71
CA ASP A 85 -18.03 -12.96 -54.55
C ASP A 85 -19.15 -13.99 -54.84
N ASP A 86 -19.24 -14.99 -53.97
CA ASP A 86 -20.24 -16.06 -54.05
C ASP A 86 -21.67 -15.51 -54.09
N ALA A 87 -22.45 -15.92 -55.09
CA ALA A 87 -23.77 -15.37 -55.33
C ALA A 87 -24.76 -15.64 -54.18
N ASP A 88 -24.56 -16.69 -53.38
CA ASP A 88 -25.38 -16.95 -52.19
C ASP A 88 -24.96 -16.07 -51.01
N ALA A 89 -23.68 -15.73 -50.89
CA ALA A 89 -23.20 -14.74 -49.91
C ALA A 89 -23.71 -13.33 -50.23
N VAL A 90 -23.66 -12.91 -51.51
CA VAL A 90 -24.23 -11.63 -51.96
C VAL A 90 -25.74 -11.59 -51.71
N LYS A 91 -26.45 -12.67 -52.03
CA LYS A 91 -27.89 -12.79 -51.74
C LYS A 91 -28.20 -12.68 -50.26
N ALA A 92 -27.38 -13.28 -49.39
CA ALA A 92 -27.56 -13.22 -47.94
C ALA A 92 -27.34 -11.79 -47.40
N MET A 93 -26.28 -11.11 -47.86
CA MET A 93 -26.03 -9.70 -47.53
C MET A 93 -27.21 -8.81 -47.94
N LEU A 94 -27.70 -8.96 -49.17
CA LEU A 94 -28.82 -8.16 -49.68
C LEU A 94 -30.13 -8.44 -48.93
N ARG A 95 -30.41 -9.72 -48.62
CA ARG A 95 -31.56 -10.06 -47.78
C ARG A 95 -31.46 -9.46 -46.38
N TYR A 96 -30.26 -9.34 -45.81
CA TYR A 96 -30.08 -8.64 -44.54
C TYR A 96 -30.39 -7.15 -44.67
N ILE A 97 -29.90 -6.48 -45.72
CA ILE A 97 -30.15 -5.04 -45.96
C ILE A 97 -31.64 -4.71 -46.08
N TYR A 98 -32.41 -5.57 -46.75
CA TYR A 98 -33.84 -5.35 -46.98
C TYR A 98 -34.72 -5.85 -45.83
N MET A 99 -34.44 -7.05 -45.33
CA MET A 99 -35.35 -7.80 -44.46
C MET A 99 -34.78 -8.03 -43.05
N TYR A 100 -33.54 -7.60 -42.75
CA TYR A 100 -32.80 -8.03 -41.55
C TYR A 100 -32.72 -9.56 -41.41
N LYS A 101 -32.85 -10.29 -42.52
CA LYS A 101 -32.87 -11.76 -42.52
C LYS A 101 -31.51 -12.28 -42.08
N LYS A 102 -31.47 -12.95 -40.92
CA LYS A 102 -30.22 -13.37 -40.28
C LYS A 102 -29.52 -14.44 -41.12
N VAL A 103 -28.21 -14.32 -41.23
CA VAL A 103 -27.37 -15.33 -41.88
C VAL A 103 -27.29 -16.54 -40.95
N LYS A 104 -27.61 -17.72 -41.49
CA LYS A 104 -27.58 -18.99 -40.76
C LYS A 104 -26.51 -19.90 -41.33
N GLY A 105 -25.72 -20.50 -40.44
CA GLY A 105 -24.67 -21.45 -40.76
C GLY A 105 -23.27 -20.84 -40.87
N ASN A 106 -22.30 -21.50 -40.24
CA ASN A 106 -20.93 -21.01 -40.10
C ASN A 106 -20.25 -20.73 -41.46
N LYS A 107 -20.34 -21.67 -42.41
CA LYS A 107 -19.75 -21.52 -43.76
C LYS A 107 -20.27 -20.29 -44.51
N LEU A 108 -21.57 -20.01 -44.42
CA LEU A 108 -22.17 -18.85 -45.08
C LEU A 108 -21.81 -17.56 -44.33
N ALA A 109 -21.86 -17.57 -42.99
CA ALA A 109 -21.45 -16.44 -42.16
C ALA A 109 -20.01 -16.00 -42.45
N ARG A 110 -19.07 -16.95 -42.59
CA ARG A 110 -17.67 -16.67 -42.98
C ARG A 110 -17.55 -15.95 -44.32
N LYS A 111 -18.32 -16.34 -45.33
CA LYS A 111 -18.31 -15.65 -46.63
C LYS A 111 -18.95 -14.27 -46.53
N VAL A 112 -20.06 -14.15 -45.80
CA VAL A 112 -20.83 -12.91 -45.69
C VAL A 112 -20.11 -11.87 -44.84
N VAL A 113 -19.35 -12.27 -43.81
CA VAL A 113 -18.63 -11.32 -42.95
C VAL A 113 -17.54 -10.55 -43.72
N HIS A 114 -16.90 -11.17 -44.71
CA HIS A 114 -15.98 -10.47 -45.62
C HIS A 114 -16.70 -9.38 -46.44
N LEU A 115 -17.91 -9.67 -46.95
CA LEU A 115 -18.73 -8.70 -47.65
C LEU A 115 -19.22 -7.59 -46.71
N ALA A 116 -19.69 -7.95 -45.52
CA ALA A 116 -20.16 -7.00 -44.51
C ALA A 116 -19.05 -6.02 -44.10
N HIS A 117 -17.82 -6.51 -43.94
CA HIS A 117 -16.66 -5.67 -43.67
C HIS A 117 -16.32 -4.76 -44.87
N ARG A 118 -16.26 -5.31 -46.09
CA ARG A 118 -15.92 -4.55 -47.31
C ARG A 118 -16.92 -3.42 -47.60
N TYR A 119 -18.20 -3.65 -47.32
CA TYR A 119 -19.28 -2.66 -47.53
C TYR A 119 -19.67 -1.94 -46.24
N GLU A 120 -18.89 -2.03 -45.16
CA GLU A 120 -19.09 -1.32 -43.89
C GLU A 120 -20.49 -1.51 -43.26
N ILE A 121 -21.06 -2.71 -43.40
CA ILE A 121 -22.37 -3.07 -42.83
C ILE A 121 -22.16 -3.67 -41.43
N ASN A 122 -21.88 -2.80 -40.45
CA ASN A 122 -21.50 -3.21 -39.08
C ASN A 122 -22.54 -4.12 -38.41
N GLU A 123 -23.83 -3.85 -38.59
CA GLU A 123 -24.91 -4.68 -38.02
C GLU A 123 -24.87 -6.13 -38.55
N LEU A 124 -24.52 -6.31 -39.84
CA LEU A 124 -24.38 -7.64 -40.46
C LEU A 124 -23.08 -8.31 -40.02
N LYS A 125 -22.00 -7.53 -39.86
CA LYS A 125 -20.71 -8.00 -39.34
C LYS A 125 -20.88 -8.60 -37.94
N ASP A 126 -21.56 -7.90 -37.04
CA ASP A 126 -21.90 -8.35 -35.69
C ASP A 126 -22.77 -9.62 -35.70
N GLN A 127 -23.77 -9.68 -36.59
CA GLN A 127 -24.64 -10.87 -36.70
C GLN A 127 -23.88 -12.10 -37.20
N CYS A 128 -22.97 -11.92 -38.17
CA CYS A 128 -22.12 -13.01 -38.64
C CYS A 128 -21.12 -13.46 -37.57
N GLU A 129 -20.53 -12.52 -36.80
CA GLU A 129 -19.65 -12.84 -35.68
C GLU A 129 -20.36 -13.72 -34.64
N LEU A 130 -21.58 -13.34 -34.25
CA LEU A 130 -22.39 -14.11 -33.32
C LEU A 130 -22.74 -15.51 -33.85
N GLU A 131 -23.16 -15.63 -35.12
CA GLU A 131 -23.48 -16.92 -35.73
C GLU A 131 -22.26 -17.84 -35.81
N MET A 132 -21.07 -17.26 -36.03
CA MET A 132 -19.81 -18.01 -36.01
C MET A 132 -19.42 -18.45 -34.60
N ILE A 133 -19.65 -17.62 -33.58
CA ILE A 133 -19.42 -17.98 -32.17
C ILE A 133 -20.35 -19.12 -31.73
N ASP A 134 -21.65 -19.00 -32.03
CA ASP A 134 -22.68 -19.96 -31.58
C ASP A 134 -22.52 -21.36 -32.17
N ARG A 135 -21.84 -21.46 -33.32
CA ARG A 135 -21.60 -22.73 -34.03
C ARG A 135 -20.12 -23.11 -34.09
N LEU A 136 -19.28 -22.47 -33.29
CA LEU A 136 -17.84 -22.69 -33.33
C LEU A 136 -17.50 -24.10 -32.83
N THR A 137 -16.93 -24.92 -33.72
CA THR A 137 -16.42 -26.26 -33.40
C THR A 137 -14.90 -26.26 -33.28
N LYS A 138 -14.31 -27.30 -32.65
CA LYS A 138 -12.84 -27.43 -32.51
C LYS A 138 -12.13 -27.45 -33.86
N GLU A 139 -12.71 -28.17 -34.81
CA GLU A 139 -12.20 -28.37 -36.16
C GLU A 139 -12.25 -27.05 -36.97
N GLU A 140 -13.29 -26.25 -36.76
CA GLU A 140 -13.48 -24.97 -37.46
C GLU A 140 -12.79 -23.79 -36.77
N ALA A 141 -12.38 -23.92 -35.51
CA ALA A 141 -11.78 -22.85 -34.71
C ALA A 141 -10.56 -22.23 -35.38
N ARG A 142 -9.72 -23.03 -36.05
CA ARG A 142 -8.51 -22.53 -36.74
C ARG A 142 -8.83 -21.68 -37.96
N GLU A 143 -9.86 -22.06 -38.74
CA GLU A 143 -10.28 -21.30 -39.92
C GLU A 143 -10.98 -20.00 -39.49
N SER A 144 -11.85 -20.08 -38.48
CA SER A 144 -12.53 -18.92 -37.90
C SER A 144 -11.56 -17.94 -37.22
N TRP A 145 -10.49 -18.43 -36.61
CA TRP A 145 -9.45 -17.59 -35.98
C TRP A 145 -8.80 -16.65 -37.01
N ARG A 146 -8.44 -17.17 -38.19
CA ARG A 146 -7.84 -16.36 -39.27
C ARG A 146 -8.79 -15.28 -39.76
N VAL A 147 -10.07 -15.64 -39.92
CA VAL A 147 -11.11 -14.69 -40.33
C VAL A 147 -11.30 -13.61 -39.26
N ALA A 148 -11.26 -13.98 -37.98
CA ALA A 148 -11.42 -13.06 -36.88
C ALA A 148 -10.28 -12.04 -36.78
N ASP A 149 -9.03 -12.49 -36.94
CA ASP A 149 -7.83 -11.63 -36.95
C ASP A 149 -7.84 -10.68 -38.16
N THR A 150 -8.15 -11.21 -39.35
CA THR A 150 -8.15 -10.43 -40.59
C THR A 150 -9.25 -9.35 -40.62
N LEU A 151 -10.41 -9.63 -40.02
CA LEU A 151 -11.58 -8.76 -40.08
C LEU A 151 -11.82 -7.98 -38.79
N ASP A 152 -10.92 -8.05 -37.81
CA ASP A 152 -11.03 -7.42 -36.50
C ASP A 152 -12.37 -7.76 -35.81
N LEU A 153 -12.58 -9.07 -35.58
CA LEU A 153 -13.72 -9.65 -34.87
C LEU A 153 -13.27 -10.07 -33.48
N SER A 154 -13.26 -9.12 -32.54
CA SER A 154 -12.58 -9.27 -31.25
C SER A 154 -13.14 -10.42 -30.41
N LEU A 155 -14.46 -10.65 -30.44
CA LEU A 155 -15.10 -11.64 -29.57
C LEU A 155 -14.95 -13.05 -30.13
N LEU A 156 -15.07 -13.20 -31.46
CA LEU A 156 -14.78 -14.44 -32.14
C LEU A 156 -13.30 -14.82 -32.00
N PHE A 157 -12.38 -13.84 -32.06
CA PHE A 157 -10.96 -14.06 -31.86
C PHE A 157 -10.68 -14.66 -30.47
N VAL A 158 -11.28 -14.09 -29.42
CA VAL A 158 -11.16 -14.60 -28.04
C VAL A 158 -11.74 -16.02 -27.93
N LYS A 159 -12.93 -16.28 -28.50
CA LYS A 159 -13.55 -17.60 -28.48
C LYS A 159 -12.76 -18.68 -29.23
N CYS A 160 -12.15 -18.34 -30.36
CA CYS A 160 -11.27 -19.26 -31.07
C CYS A 160 -10.02 -19.61 -30.23
N ASN A 161 -9.43 -18.64 -29.54
CA ASN A 161 -8.30 -18.89 -28.65
C ASN A 161 -8.72 -19.73 -27.42
N GLU A 162 -9.92 -19.54 -26.87
CA GLU A 162 -10.44 -20.40 -25.79
C GLU A 162 -10.43 -21.88 -26.21
N ILE A 163 -10.97 -22.18 -27.39
CA ILE A 163 -11.06 -23.55 -27.90
C ILE A 163 -9.69 -24.12 -28.30
N LEU A 164 -8.83 -23.32 -28.93
CA LEU A 164 -7.53 -23.79 -29.44
C LEU A 164 -6.49 -24.02 -28.33
N TYR A 165 -6.59 -23.31 -27.19
CA TYR A 165 -5.55 -23.34 -26.15
C TYR A 165 -5.98 -23.95 -24.81
N TYR A 166 -7.27 -23.94 -24.45
CA TYR A 166 -7.71 -24.33 -23.10
C TYR A 166 -8.33 -25.72 -22.97
N ASP A 167 -8.66 -26.40 -24.08
CA ASP A 167 -9.38 -27.69 -24.02
C ASP A 167 -8.47 -28.92 -23.87
N PHE A 168 -7.51 -28.84 -22.94
CA PHE A 168 -6.51 -29.88 -22.61
C PHE A 168 -6.96 -30.89 -21.54
N LYS A 169 -8.28 -31.05 -21.30
CA LYS A 169 -8.74 -31.87 -20.16
C LYS A 169 -9.12 -33.32 -20.46
N ASP A 170 -9.28 -33.73 -21.71
CA ASP A 170 -9.85 -35.06 -22.02
C ASP A 170 -9.06 -35.85 -23.08
N ILE A 171 -7.72 -35.80 -23.08
CA ILE A 171 -6.94 -36.68 -23.98
C ILE A 171 -6.13 -37.66 -23.14
N GLU A 172 -6.65 -38.89 -23.02
CA GLU A 172 -5.84 -40.05 -22.62
C GLU A 172 -4.75 -40.25 -23.69
N ASP A 173 -3.51 -40.41 -23.21
CA ASP A 173 -2.23 -40.44 -23.91
C ASP A 173 -2.06 -41.51 -25.03
N SER A 174 -3.14 -42.17 -25.47
CA SER A 174 -3.08 -43.30 -26.41
C SER A 174 -3.61 -43.03 -27.83
N GLU A 175 -4.48 -42.05 -28.05
CA GLU A 175 -5.04 -41.77 -29.40
C GLU A 175 -4.19 -40.77 -30.23
N LEU A 176 -3.18 -40.14 -29.63
CA LEU A 176 -2.38 -39.09 -30.27
C LEU A 176 -1.26 -39.60 -31.21
N LYS A 177 -1.06 -40.90 -31.34
CA LYS A 177 0.09 -41.45 -32.09
C LYS A 177 -0.15 -41.77 -33.56
N GLU A 178 -1.39 -41.79 -34.06
CA GLU A 178 -1.61 -42.33 -35.41
C GLU A 178 -2.03 -41.34 -36.52
N ASN A 179 -2.43 -40.08 -36.26
CA ASN A 179 -3.02 -39.29 -37.36
C ASN A 179 -2.80 -37.78 -37.40
N ILE A 180 -1.68 -37.23 -36.90
CA ILE A 180 -1.36 -35.81 -37.17
C ILE A 180 0.08 -35.64 -37.64
N LEU A 181 0.18 -34.98 -38.80
CA LEU A 181 1.34 -34.38 -39.43
C LEU A 181 2.43 -33.96 -38.44
N ASP A 182 3.66 -34.29 -38.83
CA ASP A 182 4.95 -33.99 -38.21
C ASP A 182 5.08 -32.51 -37.81
N VAL A 183 4.56 -32.15 -36.62
CA VAL A 183 4.78 -30.85 -35.98
C VAL A 183 5.92 -31.05 -34.99
N SER A 184 7.15 -30.78 -35.42
CA SER A 184 8.29 -30.73 -34.52
C SER A 184 8.24 -29.42 -33.72
N ILE A 185 7.91 -29.51 -32.43
CA ILE A 185 8.09 -28.43 -31.47
C ILE A 185 9.53 -28.54 -30.97
N THR A 186 10.44 -27.76 -31.55
CA THR A 186 11.80 -27.64 -31.00
C THR A 186 11.84 -26.45 -30.04
N PRO A 187 12.16 -26.64 -28.75
CA PRO A 187 12.52 -25.53 -27.89
C PRO A 187 13.74 -24.81 -28.49
N VAL A 188 13.68 -23.49 -28.57
CA VAL A 188 14.87 -22.69 -28.94
C VAL A 188 15.71 -22.56 -27.69
N ASP A 189 16.71 -23.42 -27.55
CA ASP A 189 17.52 -23.57 -26.32
C ASP A 189 18.34 -22.32 -25.94
N ASP A 190 18.36 -21.25 -26.75
CA ASP A 190 19.14 -20.04 -26.47
C ASP A 190 18.41 -18.95 -25.66
N TYR A 191 17.14 -19.16 -25.26
CA TYR A 191 16.37 -18.17 -24.48
C TYR A 191 15.81 -18.68 -23.14
N THR A 192 16.22 -19.87 -22.71
CA THR A 192 15.89 -20.42 -21.39
C THR A 192 16.43 -19.59 -20.22
N ALA A 193 17.43 -18.73 -20.46
CA ALA A 193 17.93 -17.77 -19.46
C ALA A 193 17.06 -16.50 -19.29
N LYS A 194 16.01 -16.30 -20.10
CA LYS A 194 15.18 -15.07 -20.11
C LYS A 194 13.68 -15.29 -19.93
N GLY A 195 13.23 -16.51 -19.59
CA GLY A 195 11.81 -16.77 -19.26
C GLY A 195 10.82 -16.47 -20.40
N VAL A 196 11.28 -16.48 -21.65
CA VAL A 196 10.44 -16.32 -22.84
C VAL A 196 10.11 -17.71 -23.37
N SER A 197 8.83 -18.10 -23.33
CA SER A 197 8.37 -19.29 -24.05
C SER A 197 8.12 -18.90 -25.52
N SER A 198 9.17 -18.91 -26.33
CA SER A 198 9.04 -18.80 -27.78
C SER A 198 8.83 -20.20 -28.35
N TYR A 199 7.63 -20.50 -28.85
CA TYR A 199 7.36 -21.73 -29.59
C TYR A 199 7.57 -21.48 -31.08
N LEU A 200 8.52 -22.21 -31.69
CA LEU A 200 8.63 -22.28 -33.14
C LEU A 200 7.81 -23.47 -33.62
N ILE A 201 6.73 -23.18 -34.36
CA ILE A 201 5.97 -24.21 -35.07
C ILE A 201 6.52 -24.25 -36.50
N PHE A 202 7.22 -25.34 -36.84
CA PHE A 202 7.61 -25.59 -38.22
C PHE A 202 6.45 -26.26 -38.96
N ASN A 203 6.09 -25.71 -40.11
CA ASN A 203 5.34 -26.43 -41.13
C ASN A 203 6.00 -26.15 -42.49
N ASN A 204 6.35 -27.21 -43.21
CA ASN A 204 7.14 -27.26 -44.43
C ASN A 204 7.25 -25.92 -45.20
N SER A 205 8.39 -25.26 -45.00
CA SER A 205 9.09 -24.34 -45.91
C SER A 205 8.50 -22.97 -46.28
N LYS A 206 7.37 -22.48 -45.75
CA LYS A 206 6.91 -21.10 -46.11
C LYS A 206 6.40 -20.17 -45.02
N PHE A 207 6.25 -20.58 -43.77
CA PHE A 207 5.77 -19.68 -42.73
C PHE A 207 6.58 -19.81 -41.45
N LYS A 208 7.23 -18.70 -41.08
CA LYS A 208 7.88 -18.51 -39.78
C LYS A 208 6.95 -17.60 -38.98
N ILE A 209 6.11 -18.19 -38.13
CA ILE A 209 5.25 -17.40 -37.24
C ILE A 209 5.91 -17.39 -35.87
N SER A 210 6.44 -16.22 -35.49
CA SER A 210 6.91 -15.95 -34.15
C SER A 210 5.77 -15.33 -33.38
N TYR A 211 5.16 -16.08 -32.46
CA TYR A 211 4.24 -15.50 -31.50
C TYR A 211 5.03 -15.00 -30.31
N ASN A 212 5.15 -13.68 -30.19
CA ASN A 212 5.43 -13.07 -28.89
C ASN A 212 4.08 -12.96 -28.18
N VAL A 213 3.78 -13.93 -27.32
CA VAL A 213 2.80 -13.70 -26.27
C VAL A 213 3.45 -12.63 -25.40
N TYR A 214 3.05 -11.38 -25.56
CA TYR A 214 3.30 -10.37 -24.53
C TYR A 214 2.13 -10.50 -23.57
N PRO A 215 2.28 -11.20 -22.44
CA PRO A 215 1.29 -11.03 -21.40
C PRO A 215 1.47 -9.58 -20.91
N CYS A 216 0.48 -8.96 -20.28
CA CYS A 216 0.70 -7.73 -19.51
C CYS A 216 1.93 -7.86 -18.56
N TRP A 217 2.39 -9.08 -18.27
CA TRP A 217 3.67 -9.45 -17.68
C TRP A 217 4.94 -8.87 -18.33
N TRP A 218 5.03 -8.68 -19.65
CA TRP A 218 6.30 -8.25 -20.28
C TRP A 218 6.61 -6.77 -20.03
N ALA A 219 5.58 -5.91 -20.10
CA ALA A 219 5.68 -4.51 -19.67
C ALA A 219 5.75 -4.42 -18.14
N ALA A 220 4.96 -5.24 -17.43
CA ALA A 220 4.93 -5.17 -15.99
C ALA A 220 6.17 -5.75 -15.29
N ASN A 221 6.93 -6.71 -15.85
CA ASN A 221 8.20 -7.15 -15.26
C ASN A 221 9.29 -6.07 -15.38
N ARG A 222 9.34 -5.30 -16.49
CA ARG A 222 10.25 -4.16 -16.63
C ARG A 222 9.94 -3.00 -15.69
N VAL A 223 8.70 -2.88 -15.22
CA VAL A 223 8.26 -1.81 -14.30
C VAL A 223 8.12 -2.32 -12.85
N LEU A 224 7.92 -3.62 -12.62
CA LEU A 224 7.99 -4.23 -11.29
C LEU A 224 9.42 -4.13 -10.74
N GLU A 225 10.45 -4.37 -11.54
CA GLU A 225 11.84 -4.24 -11.11
C GLU A 225 12.13 -2.87 -10.45
N PRO A 226 11.88 -1.72 -11.11
CA PRO A 226 12.04 -0.43 -10.47
C PRO A 226 11.05 -0.21 -9.32
N ALA A 227 9.85 -0.80 -9.34
CA ALA A 227 8.92 -0.75 -8.21
C ALA A 227 9.51 -1.38 -6.94
N HIS A 228 10.12 -2.57 -7.05
CA HIS A 228 10.79 -3.22 -5.92
C HIS A 228 11.96 -2.37 -5.43
N VAL A 229 12.78 -1.82 -6.33
CA VAL A 229 13.90 -0.95 -5.94
C VAL A 229 13.41 0.29 -5.20
N LEU A 230 12.37 0.96 -5.70
CA LEU A 230 11.81 2.15 -5.06
C LEU A 230 11.07 1.82 -3.74
N ALA A 231 10.41 0.68 -3.65
CA ALA A 231 9.81 0.19 -2.42
C ALA A 231 10.87 -0.15 -1.37
N PHE A 232 11.98 -0.78 -1.78
CA PHE A 232 13.14 -0.99 -0.92
C PHE A 232 13.73 0.34 -0.47
N ALA A 233 13.89 1.31 -1.39
CA ALA A 233 14.39 2.64 -1.05
C ALA A 233 13.47 3.37 -0.08
N LEU A 234 12.14 3.27 -0.24
CA LEU A 234 11.17 3.82 0.71
C LEU A 234 11.30 3.16 2.07
N GLY A 235 11.27 1.82 2.15
CA GLY A 235 11.45 1.09 3.41
C GLY A 235 12.78 1.43 4.10
N PHE A 236 13.87 1.49 3.33
CA PHE A 236 15.18 1.91 3.82
C PHE A 236 15.16 3.34 4.38
N SER A 237 14.56 4.29 3.66
CA SER A 237 14.45 5.67 4.13
C SER A 237 13.58 5.79 5.38
N LEU A 238 12.53 4.98 5.52
CA LEU A 238 11.69 4.91 6.71
C LEU A 238 12.48 4.46 7.93
N GLY A 239 13.16 3.31 7.86
CA GLY A 239 13.96 2.81 8.98
C GLY A 239 15.12 3.75 9.36
N ALA A 240 15.66 4.48 8.38
CA ALA A 240 16.69 5.48 8.63
C ALA A 240 16.17 6.74 9.36
N ASN A 241 14.95 7.21 9.05
CA ASN A 241 14.40 8.43 9.64
C ASN A 241 13.70 8.15 10.99
N ASP A 242 12.88 7.09 11.03
CA ASP A 242 11.82 7.00 12.02
C ASP A 242 12.18 6.14 13.25
N VAL A 243 13.25 5.34 13.23
CA VAL A 243 13.73 4.59 14.42
C VAL A 243 13.98 5.50 15.63
N SER A 244 14.38 6.74 15.35
CA SER A 244 14.61 7.76 16.37
C SER A 244 13.36 8.02 17.21
N ASN A 245 12.18 7.72 16.68
CA ASN A 245 10.92 7.94 17.36
C ASN A 245 10.70 6.97 18.53
N ALA A 246 11.19 5.74 18.44
CA ALA A 246 11.02 4.73 19.48
C ALA A 246 12.18 4.71 20.48
N PHE A 247 13.41 4.84 19.99
CA PHE A 247 14.61 4.65 20.81
C PHE A 247 15.41 5.93 21.07
N GLY A 248 15.03 7.06 20.44
CA GLY A 248 15.74 8.33 20.60
C GLY A 248 15.78 8.81 22.04
N THR A 249 14.67 8.71 22.78
CA THR A 249 14.58 9.06 24.21
C THR A 249 15.45 8.17 25.10
N SER A 250 15.56 6.88 24.78
CA SER A 250 16.40 5.92 25.52
C SER A 250 17.89 6.09 25.27
N VAL A 251 18.27 6.49 24.05
CA VAL A 251 19.65 6.89 23.73
C VAL A 251 19.97 8.26 24.34
N GLY A 252 19.02 9.20 24.27
CA GLY A 252 19.14 10.54 24.83
C GLY A 252 19.30 10.56 26.35
N SER A 253 18.57 9.69 27.06
CA SER A 253 18.71 9.48 28.52
C SER A 253 19.94 8.67 28.92
N LYS A 254 20.76 8.25 27.94
CA LYS A 254 21.95 7.40 28.11
C LYS A 254 21.67 6.03 28.75
N VAL A 255 20.42 5.56 28.67
CA VAL A 255 20.03 4.22 29.11
C VAL A 255 20.50 3.17 28.12
N LEU A 256 20.37 3.46 26.83
CA LEU A 256 20.83 2.58 25.76
C LEU A 256 21.97 3.23 24.98
N THR A 257 22.94 2.42 24.59
CA THR A 257 23.86 2.78 23.51
C THR A 257 23.15 2.68 22.17
N VAL A 258 23.67 3.37 21.14
CA VAL A 258 23.11 3.34 19.78
C VAL A 258 23.03 1.90 19.24
N HIS A 259 24.06 1.07 19.44
CA HIS A 259 24.05 -0.32 18.98
C HIS A 259 23.01 -1.20 19.69
N GLN A 260 22.82 -1.00 21.00
CA GLN A 260 21.78 -1.72 21.74
C GLN A 260 20.39 -1.29 21.27
N ALA A 261 20.18 0.01 21.06
CA ALA A 261 18.94 0.53 20.50
C ALA A 261 18.61 -0.11 19.14
N TYR A 262 19.58 -0.27 18.24
CA TYR A 262 19.33 -0.90 16.93
C TYR A 262 18.99 -2.37 17.01
N SER A 263 19.67 -3.10 17.90
CA SER A 263 19.40 -4.52 18.12
C SER A 263 17.97 -4.72 18.63
N LEU A 264 17.55 -3.90 19.60
CA LEU A 264 16.19 -3.94 20.15
C LEU A 264 15.15 -3.44 19.14
N ALA A 265 15.44 -2.37 18.40
CA ALA A 265 14.57 -1.84 17.35
C ALA A 265 14.32 -2.87 16.26
N THR A 266 15.37 -3.56 15.80
CA THR A 266 15.25 -4.63 14.80
C THR A 266 14.24 -5.69 15.24
N VAL A 267 14.33 -6.16 16.49
CA VAL A 267 13.42 -7.19 17.01
C VAL A 267 12.01 -6.63 17.20
N ALA A 268 11.89 -5.47 17.84
CA ALA A 268 10.60 -4.87 18.20
C ALA A 268 9.81 -4.42 16.97
N GLU A 269 10.43 -3.70 16.05
CA GLU A 269 9.79 -3.22 14.81
C GLU A 269 9.42 -4.38 13.90
N THR A 270 10.29 -5.39 13.76
CA THR A 270 9.97 -6.61 13.00
C THR A 270 8.75 -7.32 13.60
N ALA A 271 8.69 -7.46 14.92
CA ALA A 271 7.55 -8.06 15.59
C ALA A 271 6.27 -7.22 15.38
N GLY A 272 6.36 -5.90 15.51
CA GLY A 272 5.23 -4.99 15.27
C GLY A 272 4.69 -5.08 13.85
N ALA A 273 5.59 -5.05 12.88
CA ALA A 273 5.28 -5.13 11.46
C ALA A 273 4.55 -6.44 11.10
N LEU A 274 5.02 -7.58 11.62
CA LEU A 274 4.44 -8.89 11.30
C LEU A 274 3.14 -9.19 12.07
N LEU A 275 3.06 -8.78 13.34
CA LEU A 275 1.93 -9.13 14.21
C LEU A 275 0.73 -8.19 14.06
N VAL A 276 0.97 -6.89 13.83
CA VAL A 276 -0.08 -5.86 13.79
C VAL A 276 -0.13 -5.11 12.46
N GLY A 277 0.99 -4.98 11.76
CA GLY A 277 1.09 -4.17 10.54
C GLY A 277 0.16 -4.58 9.40
N TYR A 278 -0.32 -5.84 9.38
CA TYR A 278 -1.25 -6.34 8.36
C TYR A 278 -2.53 -5.49 8.25
N ASN A 279 -3.17 -5.18 9.38
CA ASN A 279 -4.44 -4.43 9.38
C ASN A 279 -4.24 -2.98 8.94
N VAL A 280 -3.07 -2.42 9.23
CA VAL A 280 -2.71 -1.04 8.88
C VAL A 280 -2.44 -0.92 7.37
N VAL A 281 -1.76 -1.90 6.76
CA VAL A 281 -1.52 -1.95 5.30
C VAL A 281 -2.83 -1.89 4.53
N ASP A 282 -3.83 -2.70 4.92
CA ASP A 282 -5.11 -2.76 4.22
C ASP A 282 -5.86 -1.42 4.25
N THR A 283 -5.73 -0.68 5.35
CA THR A 283 -6.35 0.64 5.49
C THR A 283 -5.59 1.71 4.70
N MET A 284 -4.25 1.67 4.70
CA MET A 284 -3.41 2.60 3.95
C MET A 284 -3.61 2.48 2.43
N ARG A 285 -3.69 1.26 1.89
CA ARG A 285 -3.78 1.06 0.44
C ARG A 285 -5.18 1.36 -0.15
N LYS A 286 -6.23 1.33 0.67
CA LYS A 286 -7.63 1.60 0.28
C LYS A 286 -8.16 2.97 0.68
N GLY A 287 -7.51 3.62 1.65
CA GLY A 287 -8.10 4.75 2.37
C GLY A 287 -7.77 6.14 1.84
N VAL A 288 -6.78 6.34 0.97
CA VAL A 288 -6.26 7.70 0.67
C VAL A 288 -6.76 8.27 -0.67
N VAL A 289 -7.01 7.43 -1.67
CA VAL A 289 -7.49 7.83 -3.01
C VAL A 289 -8.70 6.98 -3.37
N ASP A 290 -9.69 7.59 -4.04
CA ASP A 290 -10.81 6.83 -4.58
C ASP A 290 -10.33 5.97 -5.74
N VAL A 291 -10.20 4.69 -5.45
CA VAL A 291 -9.62 3.72 -6.36
C VAL A 291 -10.57 3.43 -7.54
N ASN A 292 -11.87 3.67 -7.38
CA ASN A 292 -12.88 3.38 -8.42
C ASN A 292 -12.73 4.30 -9.65
N ILE A 293 -12.17 5.50 -9.47
CA ILE A 293 -11.92 6.46 -10.57
C ILE A 293 -10.89 5.93 -11.57
N TYR A 294 -10.12 4.91 -11.17
CA TYR A 294 -9.11 4.26 -12.00
C TYR A 294 -9.58 2.90 -12.57
N GLU A 295 -10.84 2.53 -12.40
CA GLU A 295 -11.41 1.32 -13.02
C GLU A 295 -11.43 1.48 -14.55
N GLY A 296 -10.84 0.52 -15.28
CA GLY A 296 -10.61 0.62 -16.73
C GLY A 296 -9.34 1.41 -17.12
N GLU A 297 -8.63 1.99 -16.16
CA GLU A 297 -7.34 2.68 -16.36
C GLU A 297 -6.27 2.19 -15.36
N GLU A 298 -6.19 0.86 -15.16
CA GLU A 298 -5.35 0.20 -14.16
C GLU A 298 -3.87 0.59 -14.32
N ARG A 299 -3.42 0.79 -15.57
CA ARG A 299 -2.05 1.20 -15.90
C ARG A 299 -1.70 2.57 -15.31
N LEU A 300 -2.64 3.52 -15.31
CA LEU A 300 -2.42 4.84 -14.73
C LEU A 300 -2.32 4.76 -13.21
N PHE A 301 -3.17 3.97 -12.56
CA PHE A 301 -3.08 3.73 -11.12
C PHE A 301 -1.73 3.10 -10.74
N PHE A 302 -1.28 2.11 -11.50
CA PHE A 302 0.02 1.47 -11.30
C PHE A 302 1.19 2.44 -11.44
N LEU A 303 1.18 3.32 -12.45
CA LEU A 303 2.18 4.38 -12.62
C LEU A 303 2.13 5.41 -11.47
N GLY A 304 0.93 5.73 -10.99
CA GLY A 304 0.73 6.60 -9.83
C GLY A 304 1.41 6.06 -8.57
N GLN A 305 1.28 4.75 -8.31
CA GLN A 305 1.94 4.10 -7.15
C GLN A 305 3.48 4.13 -7.25
N LEU A 306 4.06 4.02 -8.45
CA LEU A 306 5.50 4.26 -8.65
C LEU A 306 5.88 5.70 -8.32
N GLY A 307 5.04 6.66 -8.72
CA GLY A 307 5.19 8.06 -8.34
C GLY A 307 5.19 8.25 -6.83
N VAL A 308 4.32 7.55 -6.11
CA VAL A 308 4.31 7.54 -4.63
C VAL A 308 5.61 7.02 -4.07
N LEU A 309 6.05 5.83 -4.52
CA LEU A 309 7.30 5.22 -4.05
C LEU A 309 8.51 6.13 -4.31
N GLY A 310 8.63 6.69 -5.52
CA GLY A 310 9.71 7.58 -5.91
C GLY A 310 9.69 8.92 -5.16
N GLY A 311 8.55 9.60 -5.14
CA GLY A 311 8.42 10.90 -4.48
C GLY A 311 8.66 10.83 -2.97
N CYS A 312 8.13 9.79 -2.33
CA CYS A 312 8.24 9.59 -0.90
C CYS A 312 9.66 9.15 -0.49
N SER A 313 10.26 8.19 -1.21
CA SER A 313 11.64 7.75 -0.92
C SER A 313 12.67 8.86 -1.09
N THR A 314 12.55 9.67 -2.15
CA THR A 314 13.44 10.82 -2.42
C THR A 314 13.37 11.87 -1.31
N TRP A 315 12.15 12.23 -0.87
CA TRP A 315 12.01 13.20 0.23
C TRP A 315 12.56 12.66 1.55
N LEU A 316 12.18 11.44 1.95
CA LEU A 316 12.63 10.86 3.22
C LEU A 316 14.14 10.66 3.26
N MET A 317 14.76 10.26 2.13
CA MET A 317 16.21 10.16 2.03
C MET A 317 16.88 11.54 2.17
N THR A 318 16.32 12.56 1.50
CA THR A 318 16.82 13.93 1.57
C THR A 318 16.71 14.50 2.98
N ALA A 319 15.56 14.32 3.63
CA ALA A 319 15.34 14.74 5.02
C ALA A 319 16.32 14.03 5.97
N THR A 320 16.55 12.73 5.78
CA THR A 320 17.52 11.95 6.55
C THR A 320 18.95 12.45 6.32
N ALA A 321 19.31 12.80 5.09
CA ALA A 321 20.62 13.36 4.77
C ALA A 321 20.85 14.75 5.39
N LEU A 322 19.77 15.52 5.60
CA LEU A 322 19.75 16.83 6.25
C LEU A 322 19.55 16.75 7.77
N ASP A 323 19.59 15.56 8.36
CA ASP A 323 19.36 15.31 9.79
C ASP A 323 18.00 15.82 10.31
N LEU A 324 16.99 15.86 9.43
CA LEU A 324 15.63 16.33 9.73
C LEU A 324 14.71 15.15 10.08
N PRO A 325 14.16 15.09 11.32
CA PRO A 325 13.11 14.14 11.66
C PRO A 325 11.79 14.59 11.02
N VAL A 326 11.31 13.85 10.04
CA VAL A 326 10.09 14.15 9.30
C VAL A 326 9.01 13.10 9.58
N SER A 327 7.85 13.24 8.95
CA SER A 327 6.72 12.31 9.09
C SER A 327 6.59 11.49 7.81
N SER A 328 6.78 10.18 7.93
CA SER A 328 6.57 9.21 6.86
C SER A 328 5.12 9.16 6.38
N SER A 329 4.16 9.11 7.31
CA SER A 329 2.72 9.10 6.99
C SER A 329 2.30 10.35 6.21
N HIS A 330 2.85 11.53 6.55
CA HIS A 330 2.63 12.74 5.75
C HIS A 330 3.21 12.63 4.35
N SER A 331 4.41 12.05 4.25
CA SER A 331 5.13 11.95 2.98
C SER A 331 4.37 11.06 2.00
N ILE A 332 3.80 9.96 2.49
CA ILE A 332 2.99 9.06 1.67
C ILE A 332 1.68 9.72 1.28
N VAL A 333 0.91 10.27 2.24
CA VAL A 333 -0.37 10.93 1.92
C VAL A 333 -0.16 12.08 0.94
N GLY A 334 0.87 12.91 1.14
CA GLY A 334 1.26 13.96 0.21
C GLY A 334 1.63 13.42 -1.17
N ALA A 335 2.45 12.36 -1.23
CA ALA A 335 2.79 11.72 -2.49
C ALA A 335 1.56 11.09 -3.20
N THR A 336 0.62 10.51 -2.45
CA THR A 336 -0.63 9.95 -2.98
C THR A 336 -1.51 11.04 -3.59
N VAL A 337 -1.65 12.17 -2.88
CA VAL A 337 -2.32 13.37 -3.42
C VAL A 337 -1.61 13.88 -4.68
N GLY A 338 -0.28 13.91 -4.68
CA GLY A 338 0.54 14.37 -5.81
C GLY A 338 0.31 13.60 -7.10
N PHE A 339 0.34 12.25 -7.07
CA PHE A 339 0.08 11.49 -8.29
C PHE A 339 -1.37 11.65 -8.76
N SER A 340 -2.32 11.69 -7.81
CA SER A 340 -3.73 11.79 -8.16
C SER A 340 -4.04 13.14 -8.83
N LEU A 341 -3.44 14.23 -8.33
CA LEU A 341 -3.48 15.53 -9.00
C LEU A 341 -2.87 15.47 -10.40
N ALA A 342 -1.75 14.77 -10.57
CA ALA A 342 -1.07 14.66 -11.87
C ALA A 342 -1.87 13.86 -12.92
N LEU A 343 -2.65 12.86 -12.50
CA LEU A 343 -3.38 11.97 -13.41
C LEU A 343 -4.84 12.39 -13.62
N LYS A 344 -5.54 12.77 -12.55
CA LYS A 344 -7.00 13.00 -12.54
C LYS A 344 -7.39 14.38 -12.02
N GLY A 345 -6.43 15.24 -11.68
CA GLY A 345 -6.70 16.56 -11.09
C GLY A 345 -7.37 16.44 -9.72
N THR A 346 -8.18 17.44 -9.35
CA THR A 346 -8.88 17.48 -8.05
C THR A 346 -10.00 16.46 -7.93
N ALA A 347 -10.47 15.90 -9.05
CA ALA A 347 -11.56 14.91 -9.10
C ALA A 347 -11.11 13.54 -8.58
N GLY A 348 -9.82 13.21 -8.66
CA GLY A 348 -9.28 11.93 -8.17
C GLY A 348 -9.12 11.84 -6.64
N ILE A 349 -9.47 12.89 -5.89
CA ILE A 349 -9.19 13.00 -4.46
C ILE A 349 -10.51 12.99 -3.68
N ASP A 350 -10.62 12.07 -2.72
CA ASP A 350 -11.65 12.14 -1.70
C ASP A 350 -11.25 13.14 -0.60
N TRP A 351 -11.73 14.38 -0.76
CA TRP A 351 -11.47 15.47 0.18
C TRP A 351 -11.98 15.17 1.60
N SER A 352 -13.03 14.37 1.74
CA SER A 352 -13.57 14.03 3.07
C SER A 352 -12.55 13.21 3.87
N VAL A 353 -11.86 12.28 3.20
CA VAL A 353 -10.82 11.48 3.83
C VAL A 353 -9.59 12.32 4.12
N ILE A 354 -9.16 13.18 3.20
CA ILE A 354 -8.02 14.08 3.43
C ILE A 354 -8.26 14.98 4.66
N TYR A 355 -9.46 15.57 4.82
CA TYR A 355 -9.77 16.37 6.01
C TYR A 355 -9.73 15.55 7.30
N ARG A 356 -10.22 14.31 7.29
CA ARG A 356 -10.13 13.40 8.44
C ARG A 356 -8.69 13.07 8.80
N ILE A 357 -7.84 12.84 7.79
CA ILE A 357 -6.41 12.59 7.97
C ILE A 357 -5.73 13.84 8.57
N MET A 358 -5.96 15.02 8.00
CA MET A 358 -5.39 16.28 8.51
C MET A 358 -5.81 16.56 9.96
N ALA A 359 -7.08 16.32 10.30
CA ALA A 359 -7.56 16.44 11.68
C ALA A 359 -6.81 15.48 12.63
N SER A 360 -6.58 14.24 12.19
CA SER A 360 -5.83 13.24 12.98
C SER A 360 -4.40 13.66 13.29
N TRP A 361 -3.74 14.41 12.38
CA TRP A 361 -2.36 14.89 12.56
C TRP A 361 -2.22 16.01 13.59
N VAL A 362 -3.31 16.73 13.88
CA VAL A 362 -3.40 17.73 14.96
C VAL A 362 -3.84 17.07 16.27
N ILE A 363 -4.81 16.16 16.21
CA ILE A 363 -5.36 15.51 17.40
C ILE A 363 -4.35 14.55 18.04
N SER A 364 -3.61 13.78 17.24
CA SER A 364 -2.65 12.78 17.74
C SER A 364 -1.55 13.36 18.67
N PRO A 365 -0.80 14.44 18.33
CA PRO A 365 0.18 15.01 19.25
C PRO A 365 -0.46 15.57 20.52
N LEU A 366 -1.66 16.16 20.43
CA LEU A 366 -2.38 16.68 21.61
C LEU A 366 -2.86 15.56 22.53
N PHE A 367 -3.37 14.48 21.96
CA PHE A 367 -3.79 13.30 22.71
C PHE A 367 -2.61 12.60 23.37
N SER A 368 -1.50 12.45 22.65
CA SER A 368 -0.25 11.89 23.17
C SER A 368 0.38 12.75 24.26
N ALA A 369 0.34 14.08 24.09
CA ALA A 369 0.72 15.07 25.10
C ALA A 369 -0.10 14.92 26.38
N LEU A 370 -1.43 14.78 26.25
CA LEU A 370 -2.33 14.59 27.38
C LEU A 370 -2.01 13.29 28.14
N ILE A 371 -1.90 12.16 27.43
CA ILE A 371 -1.61 10.86 28.05
C ILE A 371 -0.27 10.91 28.78
N SER A 372 0.79 11.37 28.11
CA SER A 372 2.14 11.42 28.68
C SER A 372 2.23 12.39 29.85
N GLY A 373 1.59 13.56 29.74
CA GLY A 373 1.55 14.56 30.81
C GLY A 373 0.82 14.06 32.05
N CYS A 374 -0.38 13.48 31.89
CA CYS A 374 -1.13 12.86 32.98
C CYS A 374 -0.33 11.72 33.62
N PHE A 375 0.30 10.87 32.81
CA PHE A 375 1.07 9.74 33.29
C PHE A 375 2.33 10.18 34.04
N TYR A 376 3.02 11.22 33.56
CA TYR A 376 4.16 11.81 34.25
C TYR A 376 3.77 12.44 35.59
N ILE A 377 2.65 13.17 35.65
CA ILE A 377 2.14 13.72 36.92
C ILE A 377 1.81 12.59 37.89
N LEU A 378 1.16 11.52 37.43
CA LEU A 378 0.87 10.36 38.25
C LEU A 378 2.15 9.72 38.79
N LEU A 379 3.15 9.49 37.93
CA LEU A 379 4.44 8.91 38.29
C LEU A 379 5.19 9.81 39.29
N ASP A 380 5.17 11.12 39.07
CA ASP A 380 5.81 12.06 39.98
C ASP A 380 5.15 12.07 41.36
N ILE A 381 3.81 12.10 41.45
CA ILE A 381 3.06 12.06 42.72
C ILE A 381 3.22 10.71 43.44
N THR A 382 3.26 9.61 42.71
CA THR A 382 3.27 8.26 43.30
C THR A 382 4.67 7.76 43.63
N VAL A 383 5.69 8.16 42.85
CA VAL A 383 7.06 7.67 42.98
C VAL A 383 8.04 8.81 43.23
N LEU A 384 8.20 9.74 42.28
CA LEU A 384 9.40 10.57 42.23
C LEU A 384 9.50 11.60 43.37
N ARG A 385 8.38 12.21 43.79
CA ARG A 385 8.37 13.21 44.88
C ARG A 385 8.21 12.59 46.27
N ARG A 386 8.14 11.26 46.38
CA ARG A 386 8.02 10.58 47.67
C ARG A 386 9.35 10.55 48.40
N LYS A 387 9.29 10.36 49.72
CA LYS A 387 10.48 10.31 50.59
C LYS A 387 11.47 9.21 50.22
N ASP A 388 10.96 8.08 49.70
CA ASP A 388 11.75 6.94 49.25
C ASP A 388 11.25 6.54 47.84
N PRO A 389 11.77 7.18 46.78
CA PRO A 389 11.34 6.92 45.41
C PRO A 389 11.68 5.49 44.96
N VAL A 390 12.79 4.90 45.44
CA VAL A 390 13.20 3.54 45.07
C VAL A 390 12.19 2.52 45.60
N LYS A 391 11.79 2.61 46.87
CA LYS A 391 10.79 1.71 47.44
C LYS A 391 9.45 1.83 46.72
N ASN A 392 8.96 3.04 46.50
CA ASN A 392 7.68 3.26 45.82
C ASN A 392 7.73 2.82 44.35
N GLY A 393 8.84 3.07 43.67
CA GLY A 393 9.07 2.61 42.30
C GLY A 393 9.05 1.09 42.22
N LEU A 394 9.68 0.37 43.15
CA LEU A 394 9.67 -1.10 43.19
C LEU A 394 8.28 -1.68 43.49
N ILE A 395 7.47 -0.99 44.30
CA ILE A 395 6.08 -1.41 44.57
C ILE A 395 5.21 -1.24 43.32
N LEU A 396 5.41 -0.17 42.55
CA LEU A 396 4.62 0.13 41.35
C LEU A 396 5.14 -0.55 40.08
N LEU A 397 6.38 -1.06 40.09
CA LEU A 397 7.02 -1.72 38.96
C LEU A 397 6.14 -2.81 38.32
N PRO A 398 5.55 -3.77 39.08
CA PRO A 398 4.73 -4.82 38.49
C PRO A 398 3.49 -4.28 37.76
N PHE A 399 2.90 -3.19 38.25
CA PHE A 399 1.73 -2.56 37.62
C PHE A 399 2.08 -1.94 36.28
N PHE A 400 3.22 -1.25 36.16
CA PHE A 400 3.64 -0.69 34.88
C PHE A 400 3.90 -1.77 33.82
N TYR A 401 4.60 -2.86 34.19
CA TYR A 401 4.81 -3.99 33.30
C TYR A 401 3.49 -4.69 32.94
N PHE A 402 2.57 -4.85 33.88
CA PHE A 402 1.23 -5.39 33.65
C PHE A 402 0.51 -4.63 32.54
N PHE A 403 0.34 -3.30 32.71
CA PHE A 403 -0.44 -2.50 31.77
C PHE A 403 0.19 -2.47 30.38
N CYS A 404 1.52 -2.36 30.29
CA CYS A 404 2.21 -2.37 29.01
C CYS A 404 2.03 -3.71 28.26
N ILE A 405 2.21 -4.85 28.93
CA ILE A 405 2.07 -6.17 28.30
C ILE A 405 0.60 -6.46 27.99
N ALA A 406 -0.31 -6.17 28.90
CA ALA A 406 -1.73 -6.40 28.69
C ALA A 406 -2.24 -5.57 27.50
N PHE A 407 -1.89 -4.29 27.42
CA PHE A 407 -2.27 -3.44 26.29
C PHE A 407 -1.72 -3.97 24.96
N ASN A 408 -0.44 -4.36 24.90
CA ASN A 408 0.13 -4.92 23.66
C ASN A 408 -0.51 -6.24 23.26
N THR A 409 -0.63 -7.17 24.21
CA THR A 409 -1.20 -8.49 23.97
C THR A 409 -2.64 -8.35 23.49
N PHE A 410 -3.42 -7.46 24.12
CA PHE A 410 -4.77 -7.14 23.67
C PHE A 410 -4.76 -6.64 22.22
N ASN A 411 -3.88 -5.71 21.86
CA ASN A 411 -3.82 -5.18 20.50
C ASN A 411 -3.37 -6.20 19.45
N VAL A 412 -2.52 -7.16 19.82
CA VAL A 412 -2.13 -8.26 18.93
C VAL A 412 -3.27 -9.26 18.74
N VAL A 413 -3.99 -9.59 19.81
CA VAL A 413 -4.99 -10.66 19.81
C VAL A 413 -6.36 -10.17 19.32
N PHE A 414 -6.84 -9.04 19.82
CA PHE A 414 -8.16 -8.53 19.47
C PHE A 414 -8.16 -7.98 18.03
N GLN A 415 -8.95 -8.57 17.14
CA GLN A 415 -8.94 -8.21 15.70
C GLN A 415 -7.49 -8.21 15.17
N GLY A 416 -6.76 -9.29 15.47
CA GLY A 416 -5.35 -9.45 15.16
C GLY A 416 -5.06 -9.77 13.69
N SER A 417 -3.82 -10.13 13.39
CA SER A 417 -3.40 -10.47 12.03
C SER A 417 -4.18 -11.66 11.45
N LYS A 418 -4.66 -11.50 10.20
CA LYS A 418 -5.30 -12.57 9.41
C LYS A 418 -4.36 -13.75 9.16
N ILE A 419 -3.06 -13.48 9.05
CA ILE A 419 -2.02 -14.50 8.82
C ILE A 419 -1.95 -15.48 9.98
N LEU A 420 -2.15 -14.99 11.21
CA LEU A 420 -2.13 -15.80 12.43
C LEU A 420 -3.50 -16.38 12.79
N GLY A 421 -4.53 -16.12 11.99
CA GLY A 421 -5.90 -16.55 12.28
C GLY A 421 -6.51 -15.85 13.52
N LEU A 422 -5.99 -14.69 13.92
CA LEU A 422 -6.44 -13.96 15.11
C LEU A 422 -7.64 -13.04 14.85
N GLU A 423 -8.15 -13.00 13.61
CA GLU A 423 -9.30 -12.16 13.22
C GLU A 423 -10.60 -12.59 13.93
N SER A 424 -10.75 -13.87 14.25
CA SER A 424 -11.97 -14.45 14.84
C SER A 424 -11.98 -14.49 16.37
N VAL A 425 -10.96 -13.92 17.04
CA VAL A 425 -10.89 -13.96 18.50
C VAL A 425 -11.85 -12.94 19.11
N ASP A 426 -12.81 -13.45 19.90
CA ASP A 426 -13.77 -12.61 20.62
C ASP A 426 -13.10 -11.66 21.62
N LEU A 427 -13.74 -10.52 21.85
CA LEU A 427 -13.28 -9.49 22.79
C LEU A 427 -12.97 -10.05 24.19
N VAL A 428 -13.81 -10.97 24.69
CA VAL A 428 -13.65 -11.55 26.03
C VAL A 428 -12.37 -12.39 26.10
N TRP A 429 -12.14 -13.24 25.10
CA TRP A 429 -10.93 -14.06 25.04
C TRP A 429 -9.67 -13.21 24.88
N ALA A 430 -9.73 -12.16 24.05
CA ALA A 430 -8.62 -11.23 23.91
C ALA A 430 -8.28 -10.52 25.24
N LEU A 431 -9.29 -10.09 26.00
CA LEU A 431 -9.09 -9.49 27.32
C LEU A 431 -8.51 -10.50 28.33
N LEU A 432 -9.00 -11.74 28.35
CA LEU A 432 -8.49 -12.78 29.25
C LEU A 432 -7.01 -13.11 28.97
N ILE A 433 -6.65 -13.29 27.69
CA ILE A 433 -5.26 -13.56 27.28
C ILE A 433 -4.36 -12.37 27.65
N ALA A 434 -4.83 -11.13 27.40
CA ALA A 434 -4.10 -9.92 27.75
C ALA A 434 -3.87 -9.77 29.26
N ILE A 435 -4.90 -9.99 30.08
CA ILE A 435 -4.80 -9.94 31.54
C ILE A 435 -3.86 -11.04 32.05
N LEU A 436 -3.97 -12.26 31.52
CA LEU A 436 -3.10 -13.37 31.90
C LEU A 436 -1.63 -13.06 31.59
N ALA A 437 -1.33 -12.63 30.37
CA ALA A 437 0.02 -12.24 29.98
C ALA A 437 0.56 -11.10 30.85
N GLY A 438 -0.26 -10.08 31.13
CA GLY A 438 0.08 -8.99 32.04
C GLY A 438 0.39 -9.49 33.45
N CYS A 439 -0.45 -10.36 34.02
CA CYS A 439 -0.26 -10.93 35.36
C CYS A 439 1.03 -11.76 35.45
N LEU A 440 1.34 -12.55 34.42
CA LEU A 440 2.57 -13.34 34.36
C LEU A 440 3.82 -12.46 34.37
N VAL A 441 3.84 -11.39 33.56
CA VAL A 441 4.99 -10.47 33.52
C VAL A 441 5.06 -9.61 34.78
N ALA A 442 3.93 -9.24 35.38
CA ALA A 442 3.90 -8.57 36.67
C ALA A 442 4.50 -9.45 37.79
N ALA A 443 4.13 -10.73 37.83
CA ALA A 443 4.72 -11.70 38.75
C ALA A 443 6.22 -11.85 38.51
N PHE A 444 6.65 -12.00 37.26
CA PHE A 444 8.07 -12.04 36.90
C PHE A 444 8.82 -10.77 37.35
N SER A 445 8.23 -9.60 37.13
CA SER A 445 8.80 -8.31 37.56
C SER A 445 8.97 -8.26 39.08
N GLN A 446 7.98 -8.74 39.83
CA GLN A 446 8.00 -8.73 41.29
C GLN A 446 8.95 -9.75 41.91
N PHE A 447 9.04 -10.97 41.37
CA PHE A 447 9.81 -12.06 41.98
C PHE A 447 11.23 -12.19 41.40
N VAL A 448 11.43 -11.84 40.13
CA VAL A 448 12.73 -12.02 39.44
C VAL A 448 13.41 -10.68 39.21
N LEU A 449 12.71 -9.70 38.63
CA LEU A 449 13.35 -8.44 38.25
C LEU A 449 13.69 -7.57 39.46
N ARG A 450 12.79 -7.47 40.45
CA ARG A 450 13.00 -6.72 41.70
C ARG A 450 14.30 -7.08 42.43
N PRO A 451 14.63 -8.35 42.74
CA PRO A 451 15.89 -8.67 43.41
C PRO A 451 17.11 -8.38 42.52
N ILE A 452 17.01 -8.55 41.20
CA ILE A 452 18.08 -8.21 40.26
C ILE A 452 18.37 -6.71 40.27
N LEU A 453 17.31 -5.88 40.24
CA LEU A 453 17.41 -4.42 40.28
C LEU A 453 18.05 -3.92 41.58
N LEU A 454 17.63 -4.45 42.72
CA LEU A 454 18.22 -4.11 44.01
C LEU A 454 19.72 -4.46 44.05
N ASN A 455 20.10 -5.64 43.53
CA ASN A 455 21.49 -6.05 43.42
C ASN A 455 22.30 -5.16 42.45
N TYR A 456 21.68 -4.73 41.34
CA TYR A 456 22.30 -3.84 40.37
C TYR A 456 22.59 -2.46 40.96
N ILE A 457 21.62 -1.89 41.67
CA ILE A 457 21.79 -0.61 42.38
C ILE A 457 22.91 -0.74 43.43
N ALA A 458 22.87 -1.78 44.27
CA ALA A 458 23.87 -1.99 45.32
C ALA A 458 25.30 -2.22 44.78
N LYS A 459 25.45 -2.91 43.64
CA LYS A 459 26.77 -3.11 42.99
C LYS A 459 27.35 -1.80 42.47
N ASN A 460 26.53 -0.94 41.87
CA ASN A 460 26.97 0.34 41.35
C ASN A 460 27.34 1.32 42.47
N ASP A 461 26.65 1.27 43.60
CA ASP A 461 26.99 2.09 44.76
C ASP A 461 28.37 1.71 45.30
N LYS A 462 28.69 0.40 45.36
CA LYS A 462 30.03 -0.08 45.70
C LYS A 462 31.10 0.35 44.70
N LYS A 463 30.77 0.42 43.40
CA LYS A 463 31.70 0.87 42.34
C LYS A 463 31.97 2.37 42.43
N ASN A 464 30.93 3.18 42.65
CA ASN A 464 31.06 4.63 42.83
C ASN A 464 31.82 4.97 44.12
N ALA A 465 31.64 4.19 45.18
CA ALA A 465 32.41 4.35 46.43
C ALA A 465 33.91 4.07 46.23
N LYS A 466 34.29 3.10 45.37
CA LYS A 466 35.69 2.79 45.05
C LYS A 466 36.37 3.83 44.15
N ASN A 467 35.61 4.57 43.36
CA ASN A 467 36.13 5.56 42.41
C ASN A 467 36.16 6.99 42.96
N LYS A 468 35.67 7.25 44.19
CA LYS A 468 35.88 8.55 44.85
C LYS A 468 37.36 8.64 45.27
N PRO A 469 38.09 9.72 44.93
CA PRO A 469 39.46 9.91 45.39
C PRO A 469 39.47 9.89 46.92
N THR A 470 40.42 9.14 47.51
CA THR A 470 40.64 9.13 48.95
C THR A 470 40.98 10.55 49.37
N VAL A 471 40.04 11.23 50.02
CA VAL A 471 40.30 12.52 50.68
C VAL A 471 41.22 12.18 51.85
N ILE A 472 42.52 12.41 51.68
CA ILE A 472 43.46 12.44 52.80
C ILE A 472 43.09 13.70 53.59
N PRO A 473 42.63 13.59 54.85
CA PRO A 473 42.43 14.77 55.67
C PRO A 473 43.80 15.40 55.90
N VAL A 474 44.03 16.56 55.29
CA VAL A 474 45.17 17.41 55.60
C VAL A 474 44.67 18.37 56.68
N ASP A 475 44.99 18.07 57.93
CA ASP A 475 44.72 18.96 59.07
C ASP A 475 45.63 20.19 58.97
N ILE A 476 45.16 21.25 58.32
CA ILE A 476 45.73 22.59 58.45
C ILE A 476 44.79 23.38 59.36
N GLU A 477 45.21 23.58 60.61
CA GLU A 477 44.60 24.55 61.52
C GLU A 477 44.85 25.97 60.98
N ILE A 478 43.88 26.52 60.25
CA ILE A 478 43.85 27.96 59.94
C ILE A 478 43.05 28.65 61.04
N LYS A 479 43.74 29.37 61.93
CA LYS A 479 43.11 30.35 62.83
C LYS A 479 42.57 31.52 62.03
N LEU A 480 41.29 31.47 61.66
CA LEU A 480 40.56 32.61 61.08
C LEU A 480 39.96 33.47 62.19
N ASN A 481 40.61 34.61 62.47
CA ASN A 481 39.95 35.77 63.08
C ASN A 481 39.09 36.43 62.01
N GLY A 482 37.77 36.20 62.06
CA GLY A 482 36.82 36.83 61.16
C GLY A 482 35.40 36.49 61.58
N SER A 483 34.51 37.47 61.48
CA SER A 483 33.07 37.38 61.72
C SER A 483 32.47 36.09 61.15
N PRO A 484 31.44 35.49 61.78
CA PRO A 484 30.85 34.26 61.28
C PRO A 484 30.40 34.48 59.83
N LEU A 485 31.01 33.72 58.90
CA LEU A 485 30.49 33.58 57.55
C LEU A 485 29.01 33.19 57.66
N PRO A 486 28.10 33.79 56.89
CA PRO A 486 26.74 33.27 56.82
C PRO A 486 26.85 31.81 56.38
N LEU A 487 26.34 30.90 57.22
CA LEU A 487 26.14 29.51 56.86
C LEU A 487 25.50 29.48 55.47
N PRO A 488 25.98 28.65 54.52
CA PRO A 488 25.27 28.47 53.28
C PRO A 488 23.83 28.11 53.64
N ALA A 489 22.89 28.94 53.22
CA ALA A 489 21.48 28.70 53.46
C ALA A 489 21.19 27.27 52.99
N HIS A 490 20.95 26.34 53.91
CA HIS A 490 20.32 25.08 53.56
C HIS A 490 19.09 25.47 52.76
N SER A 491 19.09 25.17 51.46
CA SER A 491 17.95 25.40 50.59
C SER A 491 16.73 24.84 51.30
N VAL A 492 15.85 25.72 51.77
CA VAL A 492 14.60 25.33 52.39
C VAL A 492 13.87 24.53 51.32
N VAL A 493 13.87 23.19 51.45
CA VAL A 493 13.09 22.32 50.59
C VAL A 493 11.64 22.65 50.90
N GLU A 494 11.05 23.51 50.08
CA GLU A 494 9.67 23.94 50.21
C GLU A 494 8.78 22.70 50.09
N LYS A 495 8.27 22.21 51.22
CA LYS A 495 7.38 21.03 51.24
C LYS A 495 6.08 21.42 50.57
N GLN A 496 5.86 20.95 49.34
CA GLN A 496 4.55 21.06 48.68
C GLN A 496 3.48 20.35 49.53
N THR A 497 2.60 21.13 50.16
CA THR A 497 1.46 20.62 50.92
C THR A 497 0.21 20.59 50.03
N PHE A 498 -0.60 19.55 50.20
CA PHE A 498 -1.88 19.46 49.50
C PHE A 498 -2.83 20.57 50.01
N GLY A 499 -3.47 21.29 49.09
CA GLY A 499 -4.43 22.34 49.41
C GLY A 499 -5.70 22.23 48.57
N LEU A 500 -6.86 22.46 49.19
CA LEU A 500 -8.18 22.39 48.55
C LEU A 500 -8.48 23.60 47.64
N ARG A 501 -7.73 24.71 47.77
CA ARG A 501 -7.91 25.89 46.92
C ARG A 501 -7.32 25.64 45.53
N PRO A 502 -7.97 26.07 44.43
CA PRO A 502 -7.51 25.78 43.06
C PRO A 502 -6.03 26.10 42.83
N ARG A 503 -5.56 27.29 43.21
CA ARG A 503 -4.14 27.69 43.05
C ARG A 503 -3.16 26.79 43.82
N GLN A 504 -3.52 26.39 45.04
CA GLN A 504 -2.68 25.51 45.87
C GLN A 504 -2.70 24.07 45.35
N PHE A 505 -3.86 23.60 44.88
CA PHE A 505 -3.99 22.32 44.24
C PHE A 505 -3.13 22.23 42.97
N PHE A 506 -3.18 23.23 42.08
CA PHE A 506 -2.34 23.26 40.88
C PHE A 506 -0.83 23.34 41.21
N HIS A 507 -0.46 24.11 42.23
CA HIS A 507 0.92 24.17 42.72
C HIS A 507 1.38 22.83 43.30
N TRP A 508 0.49 22.10 43.97
CA TRP A 508 0.76 20.73 44.45
C TRP A 508 0.73 19.72 43.31
N LEU A 509 -0.11 19.86 42.30
CA LEU A 509 -0.22 18.91 41.19
C LEU A 509 1.06 18.89 40.35
N LEU A 510 1.62 20.06 40.06
CA LEU A 510 2.80 20.18 39.21
C LEU A 510 4.11 19.88 39.98
N PRO A 511 5.10 19.24 39.31
CA PRO A 511 6.42 18.99 39.90
C PRO A 511 7.17 20.28 40.25
N VAL A 512 8.02 20.22 41.27
CA VAL A 512 8.90 21.35 41.66
C VAL A 512 10.02 21.49 40.62
N LYS A 513 10.16 22.68 40.00
CA LYS A 513 11.08 22.93 38.87
C LYS A 513 12.57 22.65 39.14
N HIS A 514 13.02 22.65 40.39
CA HIS A 514 14.44 22.50 40.75
C HIS A 514 14.70 21.32 41.71
N ARG A 515 13.91 20.25 41.62
CA ARG A 515 14.15 19.05 42.44
C ARG A 515 15.39 18.31 41.93
N GLU A 516 16.36 18.05 42.80
CA GLU A 516 17.39 17.06 42.52
C GLU A 516 16.77 15.66 42.39
N GLU A 517 17.09 14.97 41.31
CA GLU A 517 16.56 13.64 41.06
C GLU A 517 17.39 12.58 41.79
N ASP A 518 16.71 11.63 42.42
CA ASP A 518 17.36 10.50 43.07
C ASP A 518 17.97 9.57 42.01
N GLU A 519 19.31 9.48 41.97
CA GLU A 519 20.06 8.68 41.01
C GLU A 519 19.68 7.19 41.06
N HIS A 520 19.37 6.65 42.25
CA HIS A 520 18.95 5.26 42.41
C HIS A 520 17.57 5.03 41.79
N ALA A 521 16.66 6.01 41.92
CA ALA A 521 15.35 5.96 41.30
C ALA A 521 15.45 6.04 39.78
N LEU A 522 16.30 6.90 39.23
CA LEU A 522 16.54 6.97 37.78
C LEU A 522 17.11 5.66 37.22
N ARG A 523 18.00 5.00 37.96
CA ARG A 523 18.52 3.67 37.60
C ARG A 523 17.41 2.61 37.59
N LEU A 524 16.47 2.66 38.53
CA LEU A 524 15.30 1.78 38.49
C LEU A 524 14.50 2.00 37.19
N PHE A 525 14.19 3.25 36.87
CA PHE A 525 13.44 3.62 35.67
C PHE A 525 14.18 3.32 34.36
N SER A 526 15.52 3.19 34.37
CA SER A 526 16.27 2.80 33.17
C SER A 526 15.78 1.47 32.59
N THR A 527 15.50 0.47 33.45
CA THR A 527 15.08 -0.85 32.97
C THR A 527 13.68 -0.84 32.36
N ILE A 528 12.76 -0.08 32.96
CA ILE A 528 11.41 0.03 32.40
C ILE A 528 11.39 0.89 31.15
N GLN A 529 12.28 1.88 31.04
CA GLN A 529 12.44 2.67 29.83
C GLN A 529 12.88 1.78 28.65
N VAL A 530 13.86 0.89 28.84
CA VAL A 530 14.24 -0.06 27.77
C VAL A 530 13.03 -0.87 27.29
N PHE A 531 12.20 -1.32 28.25
CA PHE A 531 11.01 -2.08 27.94
C PHE A 531 9.94 -1.25 27.20
N THR A 532 9.72 0.01 27.59
CA THR A 532 8.80 0.90 26.87
C THR A 532 9.32 1.35 25.53
N ALA A 533 10.63 1.47 25.34
CA ALA A 533 11.23 1.73 24.03
C ALA A 533 10.98 0.56 23.07
N CYS A 534 11.08 -0.68 23.55
CA CYS A 534 10.68 -1.86 22.77
C CYS A 534 9.18 -1.82 22.43
N PHE A 535 8.32 -1.40 23.36
CA PHE A 535 6.90 -1.22 23.07
C PHE A 535 6.65 -0.12 22.03
N ALA A 536 7.31 1.03 22.16
CA ALA A 536 7.23 2.10 21.18
C ALA A 536 7.72 1.61 19.80
N GLY A 537 8.83 0.88 19.73
CA GLY A 537 9.34 0.26 18.50
C GLY A 537 8.37 -0.74 17.90
N PHE A 538 7.69 -1.53 18.73
CA PHE A 538 6.63 -2.43 18.27
C PHE A 538 5.46 -1.68 17.62
N ALA A 539 4.96 -0.63 18.28
CA ALA A 539 3.90 0.22 17.72
C ALA A 539 4.36 0.92 16.43
N HIS A 540 5.63 1.30 16.38
CA HIS A 540 6.26 1.97 15.26
C HIS A 540 6.35 1.07 14.03
N GLY A 541 6.93 -0.12 14.18
CA GLY A 541 7.10 -1.08 13.08
C GLY A 541 5.78 -1.52 12.45
N ALA A 542 4.71 -1.61 13.25
CA ALA A 542 3.37 -1.87 12.74
C ALA A 542 2.86 -0.78 11.77
N SER A 543 3.22 0.48 12.02
CA SER A 543 2.81 1.62 11.20
C SER A 543 3.72 1.80 9.98
N ASP A 544 5.03 1.65 10.16
CA ASP A 544 6.02 1.87 9.09
C ASP A 544 5.94 0.84 7.98
N VAL A 545 5.70 -0.42 8.33
CA VAL A 545 5.58 -1.47 7.31
C VAL A 545 4.40 -1.18 6.38
N ALA A 546 3.31 -0.60 6.91
CA ALA A 546 2.17 -0.19 6.12
C ALA A 546 2.52 0.92 5.15
N ASN A 547 3.25 1.90 5.63
CA ASN A 547 3.78 3.00 4.84
C ASN A 547 4.72 2.51 3.72
N ALA A 548 5.65 1.59 4.02
CA ALA A 548 6.59 1.06 3.03
C ALA A 548 5.90 0.23 1.94
N ILE A 549 4.93 -0.59 2.32
CA ILE A 549 4.42 -1.66 1.46
C ILE A 549 3.13 -1.29 0.74
N ALA A 550 2.28 -0.42 1.29
CA ALA A 550 0.96 -0.16 0.72
C ALA A 550 1.00 0.17 -0.79
N PRO A 551 1.90 1.04 -1.30
CA PRO A 551 1.98 1.31 -2.74
C PRO A 551 2.42 0.09 -3.55
N LEU A 552 3.42 -0.66 -3.08
CA LEU A 552 3.89 -1.89 -3.74
C LEU A 552 2.80 -2.97 -3.74
N ALA A 553 2.06 -3.11 -2.64
CA ALA A 553 0.93 -4.04 -2.54
C ALA A 553 -0.21 -3.66 -3.48
N ALA A 554 -0.51 -2.37 -3.64
CA ALA A 554 -1.48 -1.89 -4.61
C ALA A 554 -1.06 -2.22 -6.05
N MET A 555 0.24 -2.06 -6.37
CA MET A 555 0.79 -2.44 -7.68
C MET A 555 0.72 -3.95 -7.92
N LEU A 556 1.06 -4.76 -6.92
CA LEU A 556 0.98 -6.22 -7.03
C LEU A 556 -0.46 -6.70 -7.18
N ALA A 557 -1.42 -6.05 -6.52
CA ALA A 557 -2.84 -6.34 -6.71
C ALA A 557 -3.27 -6.06 -8.15
N VAL A 558 -2.90 -4.90 -8.72
CA VAL A 558 -3.16 -4.62 -10.15
C VAL A 558 -2.48 -5.64 -11.07
N TYR A 559 -1.25 -6.04 -10.74
CA TYR A 559 -0.50 -7.02 -11.53
C TYR A 559 -1.13 -8.42 -11.51
N GLN A 560 -1.64 -8.85 -10.36
CA GLN A 560 -2.17 -10.20 -10.17
C GLN A 560 -3.67 -10.32 -10.52
N GLU A 561 -4.46 -9.30 -10.15
CA GLU A 561 -5.91 -9.30 -10.29
C GLU A 561 -6.38 -8.62 -11.58
N ALA A 562 -5.51 -7.85 -12.25
CA ALA A 562 -5.90 -6.92 -13.32
C ALA A 562 -7.03 -5.97 -12.89
N SER A 563 -7.08 -5.64 -11.60
CA SER A 563 -8.10 -4.77 -10.99
C SER A 563 -7.48 -3.81 -10.00
N VAL A 564 -8.09 -2.64 -9.87
CA VAL A 564 -7.72 -1.63 -8.88
C VAL A 564 -8.33 -1.91 -7.50
N LYS A 565 -9.31 -2.82 -7.36
CA LYS A 565 -10.10 -3.02 -6.13
C LYS A 565 -9.36 -3.64 -4.94
N GLN A 566 -8.18 -4.22 -5.18
CA GLN A 566 -7.26 -4.70 -4.12
C GLN A 566 -7.95 -5.65 -3.12
N GLU A 567 -8.65 -6.66 -3.62
CA GLU A 567 -9.47 -7.54 -2.78
C GLU A 567 -8.65 -8.63 -2.10
N GLN A 568 -7.54 -9.07 -2.70
CA GLN A 568 -6.73 -10.14 -2.13
C GLN A 568 -5.88 -9.66 -0.95
N PRO A 569 -5.66 -10.52 0.06
CA PRO A 569 -4.75 -10.24 1.15
C PRO A 569 -3.31 -10.13 0.62
N VAL A 570 -2.52 -9.23 1.22
CA VAL A 570 -1.13 -9.03 0.83
C VAL A 570 -0.28 -10.24 1.28
N SER A 571 0.54 -10.76 0.37
CA SER A 571 1.43 -11.88 0.65
C SER A 571 2.46 -11.55 1.74
N ILE A 572 2.72 -12.51 2.64
CA ILE A 572 3.69 -12.39 3.73
C ILE A 572 5.11 -12.06 3.22
N TRP A 573 5.47 -12.49 2.02
CA TRP A 573 6.78 -12.20 1.43
C TRP A 573 6.99 -10.71 1.17
N VAL A 574 5.91 -9.98 0.87
CA VAL A 574 5.97 -8.53 0.70
C VAL A 574 6.23 -7.86 2.05
N PHE A 575 5.62 -8.37 3.13
CA PHE A 575 5.92 -7.93 4.51
C PHE A 575 7.37 -8.14 4.88
N VAL A 576 7.88 -9.36 4.67
CA VAL A 576 9.29 -9.69 4.94
C VAL A 576 10.21 -8.76 4.14
N PHE A 577 9.90 -8.50 2.88
CA PHE A 577 10.65 -7.56 2.05
C PHE A 577 10.67 -6.14 2.62
N GLY A 578 9.51 -5.57 2.96
CA GLY A 578 9.43 -4.21 3.52
C GLY A 578 10.13 -4.09 4.87
N VAL A 579 9.95 -5.07 5.77
CA VAL A 579 10.64 -5.11 7.06
C VAL A 579 12.16 -5.21 6.88
N SER A 580 12.62 -6.04 5.95
CA SER A 580 14.05 -6.16 5.65
C SER A 580 14.64 -4.82 5.21
N ALA A 581 13.93 -4.08 4.35
CA ALA A 581 14.35 -2.76 3.91
C ALA A 581 14.44 -1.75 5.08
N ILE A 582 13.42 -1.72 5.95
CA ILE A 582 13.39 -0.87 7.17
C ILE A 582 14.58 -1.18 8.07
N VAL A 583 14.81 -2.46 8.38
CA VAL A 583 15.95 -2.88 9.23
C VAL A 583 17.29 -2.50 8.61
N ILE A 584 17.48 -2.69 7.30
CA ILE A 584 18.73 -2.30 6.63
C ILE A 584 18.93 -0.78 6.70
N GLY A 585 17.88 0.00 6.44
CA GLY A 585 17.92 1.47 6.54
C GLY A 585 18.30 1.98 7.92
N LEU A 586 17.70 1.38 8.95
CA LEU A 586 18.02 1.61 10.35
C LEU A 586 19.52 1.45 10.63
N TRP A 587 20.10 0.30 10.28
CA TRP A 587 21.50 0.01 10.59
C TRP A 587 22.48 0.87 9.80
N VAL A 588 22.15 1.25 8.57
CA VAL A 588 23.03 2.04 7.71
C VAL A 588 22.99 3.53 8.04
N LEU A 589 21.80 4.13 8.12
CA LEU A 589 21.64 5.60 8.24
C LEU A 589 20.95 6.07 9.52
N GLY A 590 20.37 5.18 10.34
CA GLY A 590 19.64 5.57 11.56
C GLY A 590 20.47 6.34 12.59
N HIS A 591 21.81 6.33 12.47
CA HIS A 591 22.73 6.97 13.43
C HIS A 591 22.72 8.49 13.33
N ARG A 592 22.27 9.02 12.20
CA ARG A 592 22.12 10.44 11.95
C ARG A 592 20.97 11.02 12.77
N ILE A 593 19.80 10.38 12.73
CA ILE A 593 18.57 10.93 13.32
C ILE A 593 18.42 10.58 14.80
N ILE A 594 18.77 9.36 15.21
CA ILE A 594 18.56 8.91 16.61
C ILE A 594 19.26 9.81 17.64
N LYS A 595 20.41 10.39 17.28
CA LYS A 595 21.16 11.30 18.15
C LYS A 595 20.51 12.69 18.26
N VAL A 596 19.75 13.11 17.24
CA VAL A 596 19.16 14.46 17.16
C VAL A 596 17.88 14.56 18.01
N VAL A 597 16.97 13.59 17.88
CA VAL A 597 15.64 13.64 18.53
C VAL A 597 15.73 13.49 20.05
N GLY A 598 16.62 12.63 20.54
CA GLY A 598 16.75 12.33 21.98
C GLY A 598 17.48 13.38 22.82
N THR A 599 18.32 14.22 22.20
CA THR A 599 19.25 15.09 22.94
C THR A 599 19.00 16.58 22.75
N LYS A 600 18.46 17.01 21.60
CA LYS A 600 18.36 18.45 21.27
C LYS A 600 17.03 19.10 21.68
N MET A 601 15.97 18.32 21.86
CA MET A 601 14.61 18.86 22.05
C MET A 601 14.26 19.16 23.52
N SER A 602 14.65 18.27 24.42
CA SER A 602 14.54 18.44 25.88
C SER A 602 15.45 17.44 26.58
N HIS A 603 16.01 17.75 27.75
CA HIS A 603 16.88 16.84 28.50
C HIS A 603 16.08 15.66 29.11
N VAL A 604 16.02 14.52 28.44
CA VAL A 604 15.22 13.36 28.90
C VAL A 604 16.00 12.52 29.90
N HIS A 605 15.39 12.25 31.06
CA HIS A 605 15.90 11.29 32.07
C HIS A 605 15.02 10.02 32.02
N PRO A 606 15.45 8.89 32.63
CA PRO A 606 14.76 7.61 32.42
C PRO A 606 13.27 7.59 32.76
N ALA A 607 12.86 8.29 33.83
CA ALA A 607 11.46 8.36 34.23
C ALA A 607 10.60 9.17 33.24
N SER A 608 11.11 10.30 32.74
CA SER A 608 10.39 11.07 31.70
C SER A 608 10.37 10.32 30.37
N GLY A 609 11.49 9.71 29.98
CA GLY A 609 11.58 8.88 28.78
C GLY A 609 10.56 7.75 28.75
N PHE A 610 10.43 7.02 29.86
CA PHE A 610 9.40 5.99 30.04
C PHE A 610 7.98 6.52 29.76
N THR A 611 7.63 7.69 30.33
CA THR A 611 6.28 8.26 30.14
C THR A 611 6.04 8.78 28.73
N ILE A 612 7.08 9.33 28.09
CA ILE A 612 7.04 9.85 26.73
C ILE A 612 6.81 8.71 25.74
N GLU A 613 7.62 7.65 25.84
CA GLU A 613 7.54 6.45 24.99
C GLU A 613 6.19 5.76 25.16
N PHE A 614 5.73 5.59 26.40
CA PHE A 614 4.44 4.96 26.68
C PHE A 614 3.26 5.71 26.07
N GLY A 615 3.16 7.03 26.29
CA GLY A 615 2.04 7.81 25.75
C GLY A 615 2.04 7.90 24.23
N ALA A 616 3.23 7.99 23.62
CA ALA A 616 3.38 7.97 22.16
C ALA A 616 2.96 6.62 21.57
N ALA A 617 3.39 5.52 22.19
CA ALA A 617 3.06 4.16 21.76
C ALA A 617 1.55 3.89 21.88
N VAL A 618 0.92 4.22 23.02
CA VAL A 618 -0.52 4.05 23.23
C VAL A 618 -1.33 4.84 22.20
N THR A 619 -0.97 6.10 21.94
CA THR A 619 -1.63 6.93 20.93
C THR A 619 -1.51 6.33 19.53
N SER A 620 -0.31 5.87 19.18
CA SER A 620 -0.01 5.26 17.87
C SER A 620 -0.82 4.00 17.63
N VAL A 621 -0.86 3.10 18.61
CA VAL A 621 -1.59 1.83 18.50
C VAL A 621 -3.10 2.04 18.46
N LEU A 622 -3.65 2.95 19.28
CA LEU A 622 -5.09 3.25 19.26
C LEU A 622 -5.52 3.84 17.91
N ALA A 623 -4.75 4.76 17.36
CA ALA A 623 -5.04 5.32 16.04
C ALA A 623 -4.93 4.27 14.92
N ALA A 624 -3.94 3.37 15.00
CA ALA A 624 -3.81 2.25 14.06
C ALA A 624 -5.03 1.32 14.13
N LYS A 625 -5.57 1.04 15.33
CA LYS A 625 -6.81 0.26 15.51
C LYS A 625 -8.05 0.97 14.96
N LEU A 626 -8.09 2.30 15.04
CA LEU A 626 -9.14 3.12 14.44
C LEU A 626 -8.99 3.29 12.92
N GLY A 627 -7.95 2.71 12.32
CA GLY A 627 -7.66 2.85 10.89
C GLY A 627 -7.27 4.28 10.49
N LEU A 628 -6.79 5.09 11.42
CA LEU A 628 -6.39 6.46 11.15
C LEU A 628 -4.88 6.53 10.87
N PRO A 629 -4.45 7.01 9.70
CA PRO A 629 -3.04 7.12 9.34
C PRO A 629 -2.40 8.32 10.06
N ILE A 630 -1.98 8.11 11.29
CA ILE A 630 -1.31 9.14 12.09
C ILE A 630 0.21 9.08 11.96
N SER A 631 0.87 10.15 12.42
CA SER A 631 2.32 10.23 12.52
C SER A 631 2.79 9.84 13.92
N THR A 632 3.63 8.81 14.00
CA THR A 632 4.34 8.41 15.22
C THR A 632 5.29 9.51 15.68
N THR A 633 6.01 10.16 14.76
CA THR A 633 6.88 11.33 15.01
C THR A 633 6.12 12.44 15.74
N HIS A 634 4.90 12.76 15.29
CA HIS A 634 4.07 13.79 15.94
C HIS A 634 3.66 13.40 17.35
N SER A 635 3.21 12.15 17.51
CA SER A 635 2.76 11.63 18.80
C SER A 635 3.90 11.72 19.82
N LEU A 636 5.11 11.30 19.44
CA LEU A 636 6.30 11.43 20.28
C LEU A 636 6.63 12.89 20.60
N VAL A 637 6.67 13.77 19.60
CA VAL A 637 6.98 15.18 19.82
C VAL A 637 5.97 15.82 20.77
N GLY A 638 4.67 15.52 20.62
CA GLY A 638 3.63 15.94 21.55
C GLY A 638 3.91 15.48 22.98
N SER A 639 4.28 14.21 23.16
CA SER A 639 4.68 13.65 24.45
C SER A 639 5.91 14.33 25.04
N VAL A 640 6.97 14.55 24.25
CA VAL A 640 8.22 15.22 24.66
C VAL A 640 7.94 16.65 25.11
N VAL A 641 7.11 17.40 24.37
CA VAL A 641 6.76 18.78 24.72
C VAL A 641 5.94 18.85 26.00
N ALA A 642 4.96 17.96 26.17
CA ALA A 642 4.15 17.92 27.40
C ALA A 642 4.98 17.55 28.62
N VAL A 643 5.75 16.46 28.55
CA VAL A 643 6.58 16.03 29.68
C VAL A 643 7.71 17.03 29.92
N GLY A 644 8.32 17.58 28.87
CA GLY A 644 9.35 18.60 28.96
C GLY A 644 8.90 19.93 29.56
N THR A 645 7.60 20.28 29.45
CA THR A 645 7.03 21.47 30.10
C THR A 645 6.59 21.22 31.54
N ILE A 646 6.25 19.98 31.90
CA ILE A 646 5.79 19.58 33.23
C ILE A 646 6.95 19.22 34.18
N LYS A 647 7.99 18.55 33.67
CA LYS A 647 9.07 17.97 34.48
C LYS A 647 9.88 19.04 35.24
N ALA A 648 10.59 18.57 36.26
CA ALA A 648 11.61 19.35 36.95
C ALA A 648 12.89 19.43 36.07
N GLY A 649 13.54 20.60 36.01
CA GLY A 649 14.79 20.80 35.27
C GLY A 649 14.66 21.62 33.99
N GLU A 650 15.54 21.37 33.02
CA GLU A 650 15.60 22.10 31.75
C GLU A 650 14.37 21.80 30.87
N GLY A 651 13.70 22.87 30.43
CA GLY A 651 12.46 22.80 29.66
C GLY A 651 12.61 22.36 28.21
N VAL A 652 11.69 22.80 27.36
CA VAL A 652 11.68 22.49 25.92
C VAL A 652 12.46 23.56 25.15
N ASN A 653 13.29 23.13 24.21
CA ASN A 653 13.92 24.05 23.26
C ASN A 653 12.93 24.45 22.14
N TRP A 654 12.32 25.63 22.29
CA TRP A 654 11.33 26.16 21.35
C TRP A 654 11.87 26.49 19.96
N SER A 655 13.18 26.67 19.79
CA SER A 655 13.78 26.85 18.46
C SER A 655 13.73 25.54 17.69
N VAL A 656 14.18 24.45 18.32
CA VAL A 656 14.18 23.11 17.73
C VAL A 656 12.76 22.63 17.44
N PHE A 657 11.83 22.84 18.38
CA PHE A 657 10.41 22.51 18.16
C PHE A 657 9.84 23.22 16.93
N ARG A 658 10.07 24.54 16.79
CA ARG A 658 9.60 25.29 15.61
C ARG A 658 10.20 24.75 14.31
N SER A 659 11.49 24.41 14.30
CA SER A 659 12.14 23.80 13.13
C SER A 659 11.50 22.47 12.74
N ILE A 660 11.15 21.62 13.72
CA ILE A 660 10.47 20.35 13.48
C ILE A 660 9.07 20.58 12.89
N VAL A 661 8.27 21.48 13.48
CA VAL A 661 6.94 21.81 12.96
C VAL A 661 7.01 22.33 11.52
N MET A 662 7.98 23.19 11.21
CA MET A 662 8.20 23.66 9.84
C MET A 662 8.55 22.53 8.87
N SER A 663 9.33 21.53 9.30
CA SER A 663 9.64 20.36 8.46
C SER A 663 8.38 19.56 8.11
N TRP A 664 7.41 19.48 9.02
CA TRP A 664 6.14 18.78 8.79
C TRP A 664 5.26 19.52 7.77
N VAL A 665 5.18 20.85 7.90
CA VAL A 665 4.44 21.70 6.95
C VAL A 665 5.06 21.63 5.56
N LEU A 666 6.39 21.60 5.45
CA LEU A 666 7.10 21.51 4.17
C LEU A 666 7.06 20.12 3.55
N THR A 667 6.92 19.06 4.35
CA THR A 667 6.90 17.68 3.86
C THR A 667 5.78 17.44 2.85
N LEU A 668 4.56 17.95 3.11
CA LEU A 668 3.40 17.76 2.22
C LEU A 668 3.60 18.37 0.83
N PRO A 669 3.86 19.69 0.67
CA PRO A 669 4.02 20.27 -0.66
C PRO A 669 5.21 19.65 -1.42
N ILE A 670 6.30 19.33 -0.72
CA ILE A 670 7.47 18.72 -1.38
C ILE A 670 7.13 17.33 -1.91
N THR A 671 6.46 16.49 -1.13
CA THR A 671 6.10 15.13 -1.55
C THR A 671 5.00 15.10 -2.60
N ILE A 672 4.04 16.03 -2.54
CA ILE A 672 3.06 16.29 -3.62
C ILE A 672 3.79 16.60 -4.92
N CYS A 673 4.69 17.58 -4.91
CA CYS A 673 5.42 18.00 -6.11
C CYS A 673 6.33 16.89 -6.66
N LEU A 674 7.08 16.20 -5.80
CA LEU A 674 7.97 15.12 -6.23
C LEU A 674 7.19 13.95 -6.83
N SER A 675 6.11 13.50 -6.17
CA SER A 675 5.27 12.42 -6.68
C SER A 675 4.57 12.79 -7.99
N ALA A 676 4.03 14.00 -8.09
CA ALA A 676 3.46 14.51 -9.33
C ALA A 676 4.49 14.54 -10.47
N PHE A 677 5.72 14.98 -10.18
CA PHE A 677 6.83 15.00 -11.13
C PHE A 677 7.21 13.60 -11.61
N TYR A 678 7.43 12.65 -10.69
CA TYR A 678 7.72 11.25 -11.06
C TYR A 678 6.58 10.65 -11.89
N THR A 679 5.34 10.89 -11.49
CA THR A 679 4.15 10.37 -12.20
C THR A 679 4.06 10.93 -13.61
N PHE A 680 4.27 12.24 -13.79
CA PHE A 680 4.26 12.87 -15.11
C PHE A 680 5.39 12.36 -16.00
N LEU A 681 6.61 12.27 -15.44
CA LEU A 681 7.76 11.76 -16.15
C LEU A 681 7.54 10.31 -16.60
N LEU A 682 7.07 9.44 -15.71
CA LEU A 682 6.75 8.05 -16.03
C LEU A 682 5.64 7.94 -17.07
N LYS A 683 4.62 8.82 -17.02
CA LYS A 683 3.55 8.86 -18.02
C LYS A 683 4.08 9.17 -19.42
N GLN A 684 5.09 10.04 -19.57
CA GLN A 684 5.69 10.36 -20.87
C GLN A 684 6.54 9.22 -21.46
N PHE A 685 7.04 8.29 -20.62
CA PHE A 685 7.82 7.14 -21.10
C PHE A 685 6.96 5.88 -21.29
N ALA A 686 5.78 5.83 -20.67
CA ALA A 686 4.89 4.66 -20.70
C ALA A 686 3.84 4.70 -21.84
N PHE A 687 3.58 5.88 -22.41
CA PHE A 687 2.71 6.14 -23.56
C PHE A 687 3.51 6.95 -24.60
#